data_AF-A0A6L7MPW4-F1
#
_entry.id   AF-A0A6L7MPW4-F1
#
_cell.length_a   1.000
_cell.length_b   1.000
_cell.length_c   1.000
_cell.angle_alpha   90.00
_cell.angle_beta   90.00
_cell.angle_gamma   90.00
#
_symmetry.space_group_name_H-M   'P 1'
#
loop_
_entity.id
_entity.type
_entity.pdbx_description
1 polymer ?
#
loop_
_entity_poly.entity_id
_entity_poly.type
_entity_poly.pdbx_seq_one_letter_code
_entity_poly.pdbx_strand_id
1 'polypeptide(L)'
;MRRFVTRHRFSQWDGSQMLAHSADDALGAMVDDLMEYGDLRWAMRNLFSRGMDIPGGDRLQGMREMLKTLRERKKERLSQFDLSSVMDDIGRKLDEIIGMERSRIDEWKGRGNSEAGGEGGEGNESADAAGEDAGEAESFSDDLLRQIAEKNASELDNLPEDPAGKMNALQKYEFLDPEAQKKYLELLNQLRKAMAQSFFNNIEQMVKNMSDGDIKRMKDMLRALNEMLARRAAGDDPEFDRFMDEFGDMFGPNPPKDLDELLEQMRQQMAAAQSLLNSLSPEQRSQLSQLMAGRFDDPELEFEMQQLANALDFLNPRGQRYNFGGTEDIDLEAAMRLMDEMHQLDELINQVQAAERGGDPDRIDMDLLKELLGDEAADSLDELKKLLKALEEAGYIRPTGENRWELTPRGSRMIGQKALGEIYARLKRQSLGNHAVPEEGPFGETQEQAKPWEYGEPFHLHLPRTVRNAIDRNGPATPVQLEPGDFEIHRSELITSTSTAMLVDLSWSMALRGSFQAAKKVALALHNLITSQYPKDSFHIIGFAAYARELKAHDLPFLQWDEYVLGTNMQHALLLAERLLAKHSAGAKQIIMISDGEPTAHLENGQARFAYPPTAATIRATMRAVKRCSQKGIAINTFMLDASYYLKAFMDQIARINGGRVFYTTPDKLGEYILVDYVQHKRKRLGR
;
A
#
# COMPACT_ATOMS: atom_id res chain seq x y z
N MET A 1 7.74 50.43 -4.18
CA MET A 1 7.86 49.00 -3.83
C MET A 1 7.05 48.73 -2.57
N ARG A 2 5.90 48.06 -2.67
CA ARG A 2 5.16 47.56 -1.49
C ARG A 2 5.83 46.25 -1.04
N ARG A 3 6.46 46.24 0.14
CA ARG A 3 6.93 45.01 0.78
C ARG A 3 5.71 44.24 1.29
N PHE A 4 5.46 43.07 0.71
CA PHE A 4 4.59 42.07 1.33
C PHE A 4 5.30 41.54 2.58
N VAL A 5 4.73 41.80 3.75
CA VAL A 5 5.17 41.20 5.00
C VAL A 5 4.36 39.92 5.18
N THR A 6 4.95 38.77 4.88
CA THR A 6 4.40 37.48 5.28
C THR A 6 4.50 37.38 6.80
N ARG A 7 3.38 37.56 7.49
CA ARG A 7 3.28 37.29 8.93
C ARG A 7 3.23 35.79 9.14
N HIS A 8 4.37 35.18 9.42
CA HIS A 8 4.40 33.84 10.00
C HIS A 8 3.96 33.95 11.47
N ARG A 9 2.86 33.29 11.82
CA ARG A 9 2.29 33.27 13.17
C ARG A 9 2.73 31.97 13.82
N PHE A 10 3.66 32.05 14.77
CA PHE A 10 4.11 30.90 15.53
C PHE A 10 3.16 30.68 16.72
N SER A 11 2.66 29.46 16.89
CA SER A 11 1.89 29.00 18.07
C SER A 11 2.68 27.95 18.85
N GLN A 12 2.31 27.73 20.11
CA GLN A 12 2.85 26.62 20.89
C GLN A 12 2.40 25.27 20.30
N TRP A 13 3.29 24.30 20.31
CA TRP A 13 3.05 22.94 19.84
C TRP A 13 2.06 22.23 20.77
N ASP A 14 0.87 21.92 20.27
CA ASP A 14 -0.23 21.29 21.03
C ASP A 14 -0.60 19.89 20.52
N GLY A 15 0.18 19.34 19.57
CA GLY A 15 -0.06 18.03 18.97
C GLY A 15 -1.21 17.99 17.95
N SER A 16 -1.98 19.07 17.77
CA SER A 16 -3.02 19.16 16.72
C SER A 16 -2.47 19.62 15.36
N GLN A 17 -1.19 19.98 15.33
CA GLN A 17 -0.51 20.52 14.16
C GLN A 17 0.13 19.37 13.37
N MET A 18 -0.64 18.72 12.49
CA MET A 18 -0.07 17.80 11.51
C MET A 18 0.91 18.58 10.62
N LEU A 19 2.21 18.27 10.73
CA LEU A 19 3.20 18.78 9.80
C LEU A 19 2.86 18.21 8.42
N ALA A 20 2.45 19.07 7.48
CA ALA A 20 2.28 18.67 6.09
C ALA A 20 3.53 17.94 5.62
N HIS A 21 3.39 16.66 5.31
CA HIS A 21 4.51 15.78 5.04
C HIS A 21 5.25 16.27 3.80
N SER A 22 6.58 16.38 3.90
CA SER A 22 7.36 16.98 2.83
C SER A 22 7.56 16.00 1.68
N ALA A 23 7.55 16.50 0.44
CA ALA A 23 7.94 15.71 -0.73
C ALA A 23 9.31 15.02 -0.55
N ASP A 24 10.19 15.60 0.27
CA ASP A 24 11.49 15.03 0.59
C ASP A 24 11.37 13.75 1.41
N ASP A 25 10.41 13.65 2.33
CA ASP A 25 10.19 12.47 3.18
C ASP A 25 9.68 11.27 2.36
N ALA A 26 8.71 11.52 1.48
CA ALA A 26 8.25 10.51 0.52
C ALA A 26 9.37 10.03 -0.41
N LEU A 27 10.17 10.96 -0.93
CA LEU A 27 11.33 10.60 -1.73
C LEU A 27 12.31 9.74 -0.94
N GLY A 28 12.54 10.09 0.33
CA GLY A 28 13.37 9.36 1.29
C GLY A 28 12.97 7.90 1.45
N ALA A 29 11.68 7.64 1.69
CA ALA A 29 11.15 6.30 1.89
C ALA A 29 11.30 5.38 0.66
N MET A 30 11.40 5.97 -0.54
CA MET A 30 11.57 5.26 -1.80
C MET A 30 13.03 5.17 -2.28
N VAL A 31 13.98 5.86 -1.63
CA VAL A 31 15.39 5.92 -2.08
C VAL A 31 15.99 4.53 -2.21
N ASP A 32 15.79 3.67 -1.21
CA ASP A 32 16.39 2.33 -1.22
C ASP A 32 15.82 1.47 -2.36
N ASP A 33 14.50 1.46 -2.50
CA ASP A 33 13.79 0.73 -3.57
C ASP A 33 14.21 1.23 -4.97
N LEU A 34 14.35 2.56 -5.14
CA LEU A 34 14.82 3.17 -6.39
C LEU A 34 16.27 2.83 -6.70
N MET A 35 17.14 2.79 -5.69
CA MET A 35 18.55 2.45 -5.87
C MET A 35 18.76 0.97 -6.18
N GLU A 36 17.88 0.11 -5.66
CA GLU A 36 17.94 -1.33 -5.86
C GLU A 36 17.47 -1.75 -7.25
N TYR A 37 16.30 -1.28 -7.69
CA TYR A 37 15.66 -1.75 -8.92
C TYR A 37 15.77 -0.75 -10.09
N GLY A 38 16.06 0.52 -9.82
CA GLY A 38 16.16 1.57 -10.85
C GLY A 38 14.81 1.96 -11.47
N ASP A 39 13.69 1.49 -10.91
CA ASP A 39 12.34 1.73 -11.43
C ASP A 39 11.46 2.43 -10.39
N LEU A 40 11.00 3.64 -10.73
CA LEU A 40 10.12 4.45 -9.90
C LEU A 40 8.75 3.79 -9.70
N ARG A 41 8.20 3.08 -10.69
CA ARG A 41 6.92 2.39 -10.53
C ARG A 41 7.00 1.30 -9.48
N TRP A 42 8.09 0.56 -9.47
CA TRP A 42 8.32 -0.48 -8.48
C TRP A 42 8.46 0.11 -7.07
N ALA A 43 9.22 1.20 -6.93
CA ALA A 43 9.38 1.88 -5.64
C ALA A 43 8.08 2.50 -5.11
N MET A 44 7.27 3.12 -5.99
CA MET A 44 5.94 3.63 -5.63
C MET A 44 5.03 2.50 -5.16
N ARG A 45 4.98 1.39 -5.91
CA ARG A 45 4.18 0.22 -5.55
C ARG A 45 4.57 -0.34 -4.20
N ASN A 46 5.87 -0.43 -3.93
CA ASN A 46 6.38 -0.87 -2.64
C ASN A 46 6.01 0.08 -1.51
N LEU A 47 6.08 1.38 -1.74
CA LEU A 47 5.68 2.39 -0.77
C LEU A 47 4.20 2.22 -0.39
N PHE A 48 3.31 2.10 -1.37
CA PHE A 48 1.89 1.88 -1.10
C PHE A 48 1.59 0.52 -0.46
N SER A 49 2.31 -0.53 -0.87
CA SER A 49 2.13 -1.88 -0.30
C SER A 49 2.59 -1.93 1.17
N ARG A 50 3.78 -1.40 1.48
CA ARG A 50 4.39 -1.45 2.82
C ARG A 50 3.89 -0.36 3.77
N GLY A 51 3.52 0.79 3.25
CA GLY A 51 3.33 2.02 4.04
C GLY A 51 4.66 2.70 4.37
N MET A 52 4.58 3.73 5.22
CA MET A 52 5.72 4.58 5.58
C MET A 52 5.68 4.93 7.08
N ASP A 53 6.84 4.87 7.73
CA ASP A 53 7.00 5.41 9.09
C ASP A 53 7.22 6.93 9.02
N ILE A 54 6.44 7.70 9.78
CA ILE A 54 6.53 9.16 9.80
C ILE A 54 7.49 9.61 10.91
N PRO A 55 8.34 10.63 10.65
CA PRO A 55 9.09 11.32 11.70
C PRO A 55 8.13 11.98 12.71
N GLY A 56 7.92 11.35 13.85
CA GLY A 56 6.92 11.78 14.85
C GLY A 56 6.31 10.63 15.66
N GLY A 57 6.43 9.40 15.16
CA GLY A 57 5.97 8.18 15.85
C GLY A 57 4.75 7.53 15.19
N ASP A 58 4.04 8.27 14.35
CA ASP A 58 2.89 7.75 13.60
C ASP A 58 3.33 6.99 12.36
N ARG A 59 2.57 5.96 11.97
CA ARG A 59 2.87 5.09 10.83
C ARG A 59 1.71 5.11 9.86
N LEU A 60 1.97 5.48 8.60
CA LEU A 60 1.01 5.35 7.52
C LEU A 60 0.84 3.87 7.19
N GLN A 61 -0.37 3.36 7.39
CA GLN A 61 -0.69 1.98 7.08
C GLN A 61 -0.56 1.74 5.56
N GLY A 62 0.09 0.63 5.20
CA GLY A 62 0.18 0.19 3.80
C GLY A 62 -0.99 -0.69 3.38
N MET A 63 -1.22 -0.80 2.08
CA MET A 63 -2.29 -1.65 1.52
C MET A 63 -2.14 -3.13 1.93
N ARG A 64 -0.92 -3.64 2.14
CA ARG A 64 -0.71 -5.02 2.62
C ARG A 64 -1.27 -5.22 4.03
N GLU A 65 -1.13 -4.20 4.88
CA GLU A 65 -1.64 -4.22 6.24
C GLU A 65 -3.17 -4.11 6.23
N MET A 66 -3.72 -3.17 5.45
CA MET A 66 -5.18 -3.06 5.23
C MET A 66 -5.79 -4.37 4.72
N LEU A 67 -5.18 -4.98 3.71
CA LEU A 67 -5.63 -6.24 3.12
C LEU A 67 -5.53 -7.41 4.11
N LYS A 68 -4.53 -7.40 5.00
CA LYS A 68 -4.45 -8.36 6.10
C LYS A 68 -5.63 -8.17 7.07
N THR A 69 -5.88 -6.94 7.51
CA THR A 69 -6.99 -6.61 8.42
C THR A 69 -8.35 -6.97 7.82
N LEU A 70 -8.59 -6.65 6.55
CA LEU A 70 -9.84 -7.02 5.84
C LEU A 70 -10.04 -8.54 5.79
N ARG A 71 -8.99 -9.30 5.49
CA ARG A 71 -9.06 -10.77 5.48
C ARG A 71 -9.28 -11.36 6.87
N GLU A 72 -8.67 -10.78 7.90
CA GLU A 72 -8.88 -11.19 9.29
C GLU A 72 -10.33 -10.93 9.71
N ARG A 73 -10.87 -9.74 9.41
CA ARG A 73 -12.26 -9.36 9.69
C ARG A 73 -13.25 -10.27 8.96
N LYS A 74 -13.02 -10.55 7.66
CA LYS A 74 -13.82 -11.52 6.90
C LYS A 74 -13.79 -12.90 7.55
N LYS A 75 -12.62 -13.38 7.96
CA LYS A 75 -12.47 -14.68 8.60
C LYS A 75 -13.19 -14.74 9.95
N GLU A 76 -13.08 -13.67 10.75
CA GLU A 76 -13.77 -13.53 12.04
C GLU A 76 -15.28 -13.66 11.87
N ARG A 77 -15.87 -12.90 10.94
CA ARG A 77 -17.31 -12.97 10.60
C ARG A 77 -17.76 -14.37 10.20
N LEU A 78 -17.00 -15.04 9.32
CA LEU A 78 -17.30 -16.41 8.90
C LEU A 78 -17.20 -17.44 10.04
N SER A 79 -16.37 -17.16 11.05
CA SER A 79 -16.17 -18.05 12.21
C SER A 79 -17.10 -17.76 13.39
N GLN A 80 -17.79 -16.62 13.39
CA GLN A 80 -18.64 -16.19 14.50
C GLN A 80 -20.06 -16.72 14.33
N PHE A 81 -20.67 -16.50 13.16
CA PHE A 81 -22.08 -16.74 12.92
C PHE A 81 -22.36 -18.10 12.27
N ASP A 82 -23.52 -18.67 12.60
CA ASP A 82 -24.09 -19.84 11.93
C ASP A 82 -25.33 -19.46 11.12
N LEU A 83 -25.21 -19.44 9.79
CA LEU A 83 -26.34 -19.12 8.91
C LEU A 83 -27.42 -20.22 8.86
N SER A 84 -27.12 -21.44 9.31
CA SER A 84 -28.13 -22.50 9.34
C SER A 84 -29.20 -22.23 10.41
N SER A 85 -28.86 -21.46 11.45
CA SER A 85 -29.77 -21.07 12.54
C SER A 85 -30.92 -20.15 12.11
N VAL A 86 -30.85 -19.51 10.94
CA VAL A 86 -31.90 -18.60 10.43
C VAL A 86 -33.23 -19.35 10.26
N MET A 87 -33.17 -20.55 9.68
CA MET A 87 -34.37 -21.38 9.49
C MET A 87 -34.86 -21.96 10.83
N ASP A 88 -33.93 -22.24 11.74
CA ASP A 88 -34.25 -22.75 13.08
C ASP A 88 -34.92 -21.67 13.95
N ASP A 89 -34.55 -20.39 13.80
CA ASP A 89 -35.24 -19.26 14.45
C ASP A 89 -36.69 -19.12 13.95
N ILE A 90 -36.90 -19.18 12.63
CA ILE A 90 -38.26 -19.14 12.04
C ILE A 90 -39.08 -20.34 12.55
N GLY A 91 -38.49 -21.54 12.56
CA GLY A 91 -39.13 -22.74 13.10
C GLY A 91 -39.53 -22.59 14.56
N ARG A 92 -38.62 -22.12 15.42
CA ARG A 92 -38.89 -21.87 16.85
C ARG A 92 -40.04 -20.88 17.07
N LYS A 93 -40.06 -19.76 16.33
CA LYS A 93 -41.13 -18.76 16.44
C LYS A 93 -42.48 -19.33 16.01
N LEU A 94 -42.50 -20.16 14.96
CA LEU A 94 -43.73 -20.84 14.51
C LEU A 94 -44.21 -21.87 15.53
N ASP A 95 -43.30 -22.65 16.12
CA ASP A 95 -43.65 -23.63 17.15
C ASP A 95 -44.16 -22.94 18.43
N GLU A 96 -43.64 -21.77 18.78
CA GLU A 96 -44.18 -20.94 19.86
C GLU A 96 -45.63 -20.51 19.55
N ILE A 97 -45.88 -19.98 18.34
CA ILE A 97 -47.22 -19.57 17.87
C ILE A 97 -48.21 -20.75 17.93
N ILE A 98 -47.80 -21.91 17.40
CA ILE A 98 -48.62 -23.13 17.42
C ILE A 98 -48.85 -23.60 18.86
N GLY A 99 -47.85 -23.47 19.74
CA GLY A 99 -47.96 -23.83 21.15
C GLY A 99 -48.96 -22.98 21.92
N MET A 100 -48.99 -21.66 21.67
CA MET A 100 -49.98 -20.74 22.24
C MET A 100 -51.39 -21.10 21.78
N GLU A 101 -51.57 -21.32 20.48
CA GLU A 101 -52.86 -21.72 19.91
C GLU A 101 -53.34 -23.09 20.46
N ARG A 102 -52.46 -24.08 20.54
CA ARG A 102 -52.76 -25.40 21.13
C ARG A 102 -53.18 -25.28 22.60
N SER A 103 -52.44 -24.49 23.38
CA SER A 103 -52.76 -24.25 24.79
C SER A 103 -54.14 -23.62 24.95
N ARG A 104 -54.49 -22.68 24.06
CA ARG A 104 -55.81 -22.05 24.05
C ARG A 104 -56.91 -23.04 23.67
N ILE A 105 -56.70 -23.83 22.62
CA ILE A 105 -57.62 -24.89 22.19
C ILE A 105 -57.87 -25.92 23.30
N ASP A 106 -56.83 -26.33 24.02
CA ASP A 106 -56.94 -27.29 25.12
C ASP A 106 -57.68 -26.70 26.34
N GLU A 107 -57.52 -25.41 26.62
CA GLU A 107 -58.29 -24.69 27.65
C GLU A 107 -59.80 -24.70 27.34
N TRP A 108 -60.17 -24.46 26.07
CA TRP A 108 -61.55 -24.50 25.60
C TRP A 108 -62.14 -25.92 25.59
N LYS A 109 -61.35 -26.94 25.21
CA LYS A 109 -61.77 -28.35 25.30
C LYS A 109 -61.92 -28.82 26.75
N GLY A 110 -61.08 -28.32 27.67
CA GLY A 110 -61.11 -28.65 29.09
C GLY A 110 -62.32 -28.08 29.84
N ARG A 111 -62.74 -26.85 29.50
CA ARG A 111 -63.94 -26.20 30.08
C ARG A 111 -65.22 -27.03 29.93
N GLY A 112 -65.38 -27.72 28.79
CA GLY A 112 -66.54 -28.59 28.55
C GLY A 112 -66.53 -29.92 29.31
N ASN A 113 -65.39 -30.33 29.90
CA ASN A 113 -65.28 -31.58 30.64
C ASN A 113 -65.54 -31.41 32.15
N SER A 114 -65.44 -30.18 32.66
CA SER A 114 -65.78 -29.81 34.04
C SER A 114 -67.28 -29.75 34.32
N GLU A 115 -68.14 -29.60 33.31
CA GLU A 115 -69.60 -29.62 33.48
C GLU A 115 -70.24 -31.01 33.37
N ALA A 116 -69.51 -31.99 32.82
CA ALA A 116 -70.00 -33.37 32.66
C ALA A 116 -69.66 -34.31 33.85
N GLY A 117 -69.02 -33.80 34.91
CA GLY A 117 -68.49 -34.62 36.02
C GLY A 117 -68.63 -33.97 37.40
N GLY A 118 -69.86 -33.67 37.83
CA GLY A 118 -70.15 -33.17 39.18
C GLY A 118 -71.05 -34.12 39.99
N GLU A 119 -70.48 -35.18 40.57
CA GLU A 119 -71.08 -35.89 41.72
C GLU A 119 -70.41 -35.42 43.03
N GLY A 120 -71.20 -34.76 43.89
CA GLY A 120 -71.07 -34.80 45.35
C GLY A 120 -70.19 -33.76 46.06
N GLY A 121 -70.83 -32.79 46.74
CA GLY A 121 -70.17 -31.99 47.79
C GLY A 121 -71.00 -30.79 48.26
N GLU A 122 -71.66 -30.94 49.41
CA GLU A 122 -72.58 -30.02 50.10
C GLU A 122 -72.03 -28.60 50.37
N GLY A 123 -72.90 -27.56 50.29
CA GLY A 123 -72.58 -26.28 50.91
C GLY A 123 -73.36 -25.02 50.50
N ASN A 124 -74.63 -24.96 50.91
CA ASN A 124 -75.38 -23.74 51.29
C ASN A 124 -76.13 -22.92 50.21
N GLU A 125 -77.46 -22.90 50.41
CA GLU A 125 -78.47 -22.11 49.71
C GLU A 125 -78.44 -20.62 50.10
N SER A 126 -78.54 -19.74 49.11
CA SER A 126 -79.33 -18.50 49.18
C SER A 126 -79.70 -18.10 47.76
N ALA A 127 -80.96 -18.33 47.39
CA ALA A 127 -81.50 -17.91 46.10
C ALA A 127 -81.74 -16.40 46.07
N ASP A 128 -81.50 -15.76 44.93
CA ASP A 128 -82.50 -14.87 44.35
C ASP A 128 -82.36 -14.75 42.82
N ALA A 129 -83.53 -14.72 42.19
CA ALA A 129 -83.81 -14.94 40.77
C ALA A 129 -83.22 -13.90 39.79
N ALA A 130 -82.58 -14.40 38.73
CA ALA A 130 -82.65 -13.87 37.37
C ALA A 130 -81.96 -14.85 36.38
N GLY A 131 -82.71 -15.75 35.76
CA GLY A 131 -82.16 -16.61 34.71
C GLY A 131 -83.22 -17.51 34.14
N GLU A 132 -83.46 -17.38 32.83
CA GLU A 132 -83.92 -18.49 31.98
C GLU A 132 -83.70 -18.20 30.48
N ASP A 133 -83.34 -16.98 30.06
CA ASP A 133 -83.10 -16.64 28.63
C ASP A 133 -81.61 -16.39 28.26
N ALA A 134 -80.68 -16.53 29.22
CA ALA A 134 -79.24 -16.30 29.00
C ALA A 134 -78.41 -17.60 28.93
N GLY A 135 -78.89 -18.70 29.52
CA GLY A 135 -78.15 -19.97 29.60
C GLY A 135 -78.14 -20.80 28.31
N GLU A 136 -79.20 -20.72 27.50
CA GLU A 136 -79.25 -21.41 26.19
C GLU A 136 -78.40 -20.69 25.12
N ALA A 137 -78.23 -19.38 25.23
CA ALA A 137 -77.39 -18.60 24.31
C ALA A 137 -75.88 -18.81 24.62
N GLU A 138 -75.49 -18.88 25.90
CA GLU A 138 -74.12 -19.19 26.31
C GLU A 138 -73.72 -20.63 25.94
N SER A 139 -74.60 -21.63 26.15
CA SER A 139 -74.28 -23.03 25.79
C SER A 139 -74.17 -23.24 24.28
N PHE A 140 -75.00 -22.58 23.47
CA PHE A 140 -74.94 -22.67 22.01
C PHE A 140 -73.67 -22.01 21.45
N SER A 141 -73.24 -20.87 22.03
CA SER A 141 -71.97 -20.25 21.66
C SER A 141 -70.76 -21.09 22.07
N ASP A 142 -70.80 -21.74 23.24
CA ASP A 142 -69.71 -22.58 23.74
C ASP A 142 -69.60 -23.90 22.97
N ASP A 143 -70.72 -24.54 22.59
CA ASP A 143 -70.71 -25.72 21.72
C ASP A 143 -70.19 -25.41 20.31
N LEU A 144 -70.52 -24.24 19.76
CA LEU A 144 -70.03 -23.81 18.46
C LEU A 144 -68.53 -23.50 18.49
N LEU A 145 -68.04 -22.82 19.54
CA LEU A 145 -66.61 -22.57 19.75
C LEU A 145 -65.83 -23.86 20.00
N ARG A 146 -66.43 -24.85 20.67
CA ARG A 146 -65.86 -26.18 20.85
C ARG A 146 -65.72 -26.93 19.53
N GLN A 147 -66.75 -26.90 18.69
CA GLN A 147 -66.70 -27.53 17.37
C GLN A 147 -65.62 -26.87 16.48
N ILE A 148 -65.45 -25.55 16.59
CA ILE A 148 -64.35 -24.82 15.95
C ILE A 148 -63.00 -25.24 16.53
N ALA A 149 -62.87 -25.35 17.86
CA ALA A 149 -61.63 -25.78 18.52
C ALA A 149 -61.24 -27.23 18.18
N GLU A 150 -62.21 -28.15 18.03
CA GLU A 150 -61.96 -29.54 17.59
C GLU A 150 -61.51 -29.59 16.12
N LYS A 151 -62.16 -28.81 15.25
CA LYS A 151 -61.75 -28.67 13.85
C LYS A 151 -60.34 -28.08 13.75
N ASN A 152 -60.08 -27.00 14.47
CA ASN A 152 -58.79 -26.31 14.50
C ASN A 152 -57.66 -27.18 15.07
N ALA A 153 -57.95 -28.02 16.07
CA ALA A 153 -56.98 -29.00 16.56
C ALA A 153 -56.60 -30.03 15.48
N SER A 154 -57.59 -30.53 14.74
CA SER A 154 -57.33 -31.49 13.66
C SER A 154 -56.55 -30.88 12.50
N GLU A 155 -56.71 -29.57 12.24
CA GLU A 155 -55.91 -28.85 11.25
C GLU A 155 -54.47 -28.62 11.74
N LEU A 156 -54.27 -28.31 13.02
CA LEU A 156 -52.94 -28.17 13.63
C LEU A 156 -52.16 -29.48 13.77
N ASP A 157 -52.85 -30.63 13.87
CA ASP A 157 -52.22 -31.96 13.93
C ASP A 157 -51.79 -32.47 12.55
N ASN A 158 -52.38 -31.95 11.48
CA ASN A 158 -52.03 -32.28 10.09
C ASN A 158 -51.02 -31.31 9.46
N LEU A 159 -50.41 -30.43 10.27
CA LEU A 159 -49.41 -29.49 9.78
C LEU A 159 -48.13 -30.20 9.29
N PRO A 160 -47.54 -29.75 8.17
CA PRO A 160 -46.22 -30.20 7.75
C PRO A 160 -45.15 -29.97 8.84
N GLU A 161 -44.11 -30.81 8.88
CA GLU A 161 -43.02 -30.66 9.85
C GLU A 161 -42.09 -29.47 9.51
N ASP A 162 -42.03 -29.05 8.25
CA ASP A 162 -41.16 -27.98 7.79
C ASP A 162 -41.71 -26.56 8.06
N PRO A 163 -40.85 -25.57 8.38
CA PRO A 163 -41.28 -24.21 8.69
C PRO A 163 -42.08 -23.53 7.56
N ALA A 164 -41.75 -23.84 6.30
CA ALA A 164 -42.43 -23.26 5.14
C ALA A 164 -43.88 -23.74 5.01
N GLY A 165 -44.08 -25.06 5.13
CA GLY A 165 -45.38 -25.70 5.14
C GLY A 165 -46.25 -25.23 6.30
N LYS A 166 -45.70 -25.15 7.52
CA LYS A 166 -46.40 -24.60 8.70
C LYS A 166 -46.87 -23.17 8.44
N MET A 167 -45.99 -22.32 7.93
CA MET A 167 -46.29 -20.91 7.67
C MET A 167 -47.42 -20.73 6.64
N ASN A 168 -47.42 -21.53 5.57
CA ASN A 168 -48.42 -21.47 4.50
C ASN A 168 -49.80 -22.00 4.94
N ALA A 169 -49.82 -23.06 5.75
CA ALA A 169 -51.05 -23.57 6.33
C ALA A 169 -51.67 -22.54 7.31
N LEU A 170 -50.85 -21.92 8.15
CA LEU A 170 -51.29 -20.88 9.10
C LEU A 170 -51.79 -19.59 8.43
N GLN A 171 -51.49 -19.35 7.15
CA GLN A 171 -51.95 -18.15 6.43
C GLN A 171 -53.47 -18.17 6.20
N LYS A 172 -54.04 -19.35 6.00
CA LYS A 172 -55.48 -19.55 5.78
C LYS A 172 -56.20 -20.00 7.06
N TYR A 173 -55.46 -20.06 8.16
CA TYR A 173 -55.94 -20.56 9.44
C TYR A 173 -56.63 -19.46 10.24
N GLU A 174 -57.75 -19.81 10.88
CA GLU A 174 -58.51 -18.92 11.75
C GLU A 174 -58.09 -19.16 13.22
N PHE A 175 -57.28 -18.25 13.78
CA PHE A 175 -56.76 -18.35 15.14
C PHE A 175 -57.85 -18.12 16.20
N LEU A 176 -57.89 -18.96 17.26
CA LEU A 176 -58.67 -18.71 18.47
C LEU A 176 -57.93 -17.82 19.47
N ASP A 177 -56.59 -17.84 19.48
CA ASP A 177 -55.78 -16.98 20.34
C ASP A 177 -55.40 -15.66 19.63
N PRO A 178 -55.91 -14.50 20.10
CA PRO A 178 -55.54 -13.19 19.55
C PRO A 178 -54.05 -12.88 19.69
N GLU A 179 -53.37 -13.41 20.71
CA GLU A 179 -51.94 -13.17 20.92
C GLU A 179 -51.09 -13.98 19.93
N ALA A 180 -51.46 -15.25 19.68
CA ALA A 180 -50.85 -16.07 18.64
C ALA A 180 -51.03 -15.46 17.24
N GLN A 181 -52.22 -14.96 16.93
CA GLN A 181 -52.50 -14.25 15.67
C GLN A 181 -51.61 -13.01 15.52
N LYS A 182 -51.47 -12.21 16.59
CA LYS A 182 -50.63 -11.01 16.56
C LYS A 182 -49.17 -11.36 16.29
N LYS A 183 -48.60 -12.34 16.99
CA LYS A 183 -47.21 -12.80 16.79
C LYS A 183 -46.99 -13.38 15.39
N TYR A 184 -47.97 -14.09 14.84
CA TYR A 184 -47.94 -14.56 13.46
C TYR A 184 -47.90 -13.40 12.46
N LEU A 185 -48.74 -12.38 12.64
CA LEU A 185 -48.74 -11.17 11.81
C LEU A 185 -47.44 -10.38 11.95
N GLU A 186 -46.85 -10.31 13.15
CA GLU A 186 -45.54 -9.69 13.38
C GLU A 186 -44.43 -10.44 12.63
N LEU A 187 -44.38 -11.77 12.72
CA LEU A 187 -43.42 -12.60 11.97
C LEU A 187 -43.59 -12.43 10.46
N LEU A 188 -44.84 -12.42 9.98
CA LEU A 188 -45.17 -12.19 8.57
C LEU A 188 -44.70 -10.81 8.10
N ASN A 189 -44.92 -9.77 8.90
CA ASN A 189 -44.45 -8.42 8.60
C ASN A 189 -42.91 -8.31 8.64
N GLN A 190 -42.24 -9.00 9.56
CA GLN A 190 -40.77 -9.05 9.60
C GLN A 190 -40.19 -9.68 8.33
N LEU A 191 -40.74 -10.82 7.89
CA LEU A 191 -40.32 -11.48 6.65
C LEU A 191 -40.58 -10.60 5.42
N ARG A 192 -41.76 -9.95 5.34
CA ARG A 192 -42.07 -8.99 4.27
C ARG A 192 -41.09 -7.81 4.26
N LYS A 193 -40.77 -7.26 5.43
CA LYS A 193 -39.85 -6.13 5.58
C LYS A 193 -38.42 -6.51 5.19
N ALA A 194 -37.93 -7.67 5.64
CA ALA A 194 -36.61 -8.18 5.26
C ALA A 194 -36.51 -8.35 3.74
N MET A 195 -37.55 -8.91 3.10
CA MET A 195 -37.61 -9.02 1.65
C MET A 195 -37.61 -7.66 0.94
N ALA A 196 -38.45 -6.72 1.38
CA ALA A 196 -38.51 -5.39 0.77
C ALA A 196 -37.17 -4.64 0.88
N GLN A 197 -36.48 -4.77 2.03
CA GLN A 197 -35.16 -4.16 2.24
C GLN A 197 -34.07 -4.82 1.39
N SER A 198 -34.12 -6.15 1.18
CA SER A 198 -33.13 -6.89 0.38
C SER A 198 -33.00 -6.40 -1.06
N PHE A 199 -34.12 -6.02 -1.67
CA PHE A 199 -34.16 -5.65 -3.08
C PHE A 199 -34.03 -4.13 -3.29
N PHE A 200 -34.33 -3.32 -2.27
CA PHE A 200 -34.55 -1.88 -2.49
C PHE A 200 -34.10 -1.01 -1.30
N ASN A 201 -32.79 -0.99 -0.99
CA ASN A 201 -32.22 -0.10 0.03
C ASN A 201 -32.49 1.41 -0.22
N ASN A 202 -32.79 1.82 -1.46
CA ASN A 202 -32.98 3.23 -1.84
C ASN A 202 -34.45 3.67 -2.05
N ILE A 203 -35.43 2.77 -1.90
CA ILE A 203 -36.87 3.07 -2.12
C ILE A 203 -37.58 3.30 -0.76
N GLU A 204 -36.86 3.87 0.21
CA GLU A 204 -37.35 4.06 1.57
C GLU A 204 -38.54 5.04 1.65
N GLN A 205 -38.72 5.90 0.64
CA GLN A 205 -39.82 6.88 0.57
C GLN A 205 -41.10 6.36 -0.10
N MET A 206 -41.02 5.33 -0.94
CA MET A 206 -42.20 4.79 -1.67
C MET A 206 -42.92 3.71 -0.86
N VAL A 207 -42.19 2.92 -0.06
CA VAL A 207 -42.73 1.81 0.74
C VAL A 207 -43.64 2.27 1.88
N LYS A 208 -43.56 3.55 2.29
CA LYS A 208 -44.38 4.05 3.41
C LYS A 208 -45.88 4.12 3.13
N ASN A 209 -46.33 4.07 1.87
CA ASN A 209 -47.74 4.02 1.50
C ASN A 209 -47.94 3.27 0.16
N MET A 210 -47.91 1.94 0.17
CA MET A 210 -48.25 1.17 -1.04
C MET A 210 -49.72 1.37 -1.41
N SER A 211 -49.99 1.86 -2.63
CA SER A 211 -51.30 1.81 -3.28
C SER A 211 -51.29 0.80 -4.45
N ASP A 212 -52.45 0.27 -4.85
CA ASP A 212 -52.56 -0.64 -6.01
C ASP A 212 -51.99 -0.05 -7.32
N GLY A 213 -51.86 1.28 -7.40
CA GLY A 213 -51.27 2.00 -8.54
C GLY A 213 -49.75 1.86 -8.64
N ASP A 214 -49.05 1.71 -7.51
CA ASP A 214 -47.58 1.64 -7.48
C ASP A 214 -47.07 0.25 -7.92
N ILE A 215 -47.83 -0.80 -7.61
CA ILE A 215 -47.55 -2.18 -8.04
C ILE A 215 -47.62 -2.28 -9.58
N LYS A 216 -48.62 -1.62 -10.19
CA LYS A 216 -48.77 -1.61 -11.64
C LYS A 216 -47.58 -0.92 -12.32
N ARG A 217 -47.15 0.22 -11.78
CA ARG A 217 -45.98 0.97 -12.31
C ARG A 217 -44.68 0.18 -12.16
N MET A 218 -44.52 -0.54 -11.06
CA MET A 218 -43.37 -1.43 -10.83
C MET A 218 -43.33 -2.61 -11.83
N LYS A 219 -44.48 -3.20 -12.14
CA LYS A 219 -44.57 -4.24 -13.19
C LYS A 219 -44.16 -3.71 -14.55
N ASP A 220 -44.68 -2.54 -14.92
CA ASP A 220 -44.36 -1.90 -16.19
C ASP A 220 -42.86 -1.62 -16.31
N MET A 221 -42.20 -1.21 -15.21
CA MET A 221 -40.74 -1.06 -15.14
C MET A 221 -40.00 -2.40 -15.31
N LEU A 222 -40.39 -3.45 -14.56
CA LEU A 222 -39.73 -4.75 -14.64
C LEU A 222 -39.85 -5.38 -16.02
N ARG A 223 -41.01 -5.21 -16.67
CA ARG A 223 -41.22 -5.63 -18.05
C ARG A 223 -40.31 -4.87 -19.03
N ALA A 224 -40.25 -3.55 -18.91
CA ALA A 224 -39.36 -2.72 -19.74
C ALA A 224 -37.88 -3.08 -19.54
N LEU A 225 -37.49 -3.39 -18.31
CA LEU A 225 -36.14 -3.85 -17.97
C LEU A 225 -35.86 -5.24 -18.58
N ASN A 226 -36.78 -6.20 -18.47
CA ASN A 226 -36.62 -7.52 -19.09
C ASN A 226 -36.51 -7.42 -20.62
N GLU A 227 -37.29 -6.56 -21.27
CA GLU A 227 -37.17 -6.28 -22.70
C GLU A 227 -35.80 -5.70 -23.05
N MET A 228 -35.31 -4.75 -22.26
CA MET A 228 -33.99 -4.15 -22.42
C MET A 228 -32.86 -5.18 -22.31
N LEU A 229 -32.92 -6.05 -21.31
CA LEU A 229 -31.94 -7.13 -21.10
C LEU A 229 -31.99 -8.16 -22.22
N ALA A 230 -33.18 -8.50 -22.72
CA ALA A 230 -33.35 -9.40 -23.84
C ALA A 230 -32.74 -8.83 -25.14
N ARG A 231 -32.94 -7.54 -25.42
CA ARG A 231 -32.32 -6.85 -26.57
C ARG A 231 -30.80 -6.83 -26.46
N ARG A 232 -30.27 -6.52 -25.27
CA ARG A 232 -28.82 -6.57 -25.01
C ARG A 232 -28.25 -7.97 -25.21
N ALA A 233 -28.95 -9.01 -24.74
CA ALA A 233 -28.52 -10.41 -24.94
C ALA A 233 -28.56 -10.83 -26.42
N ALA A 234 -29.45 -10.25 -27.22
CA ALA A 234 -29.51 -10.42 -28.67
C ALA A 234 -28.45 -9.61 -29.44
N GLY A 235 -27.76 -8.68 -28.79
CA GLY A 235 -26.78 -7.78 -29.39
C GLY A 235 -27.37 -6.51 -30.02
N ASP A 236 -28.64 -6.22 -29.73
CA ASP A 236 -29.36 -5.02 -30.19
C ASP A 236 -29.22 -3.86 -29.18
N ASP A 237 -29.56 -2.63 -29.61
CA ASP A 237 -29.57 -1.44 -28.74
C ASP A 237 -30.65 -1.58 -27.64
N PRO A 238 -30.27 -1.52 -26.35
CA PRO A 238 -31.20 -1.65 -25.25
C PRO A 238 -32.21 -0.49 -25.10
N GLU A 239 -32.04 0.65 -25.77
CA GLU A 239 -32.89 1.85 -25.59
C GLU A 239 -32.92 2.36 -24.12
N PHE A 240 -31.75 2.39 -23.45
CA PHE A 240 -31.64 2.81 -22.04
C PHE A 240 -32.18 4.22 -21.77
N ASP A 241 -31.92 5.17 -22.68
CA ASP A 241 -32.40 6.55 -22.54
C ASP A 241 -33.92 6.64 -22.43
N ARG A 242 -34.64 5.82 -23.21
CA ARG A 242 -36.11 5.76 -23.20
C ARG A 242 -36.66 5.17 -21.91
N PHE A 243 -35.98 4.17 -21.36
CA PHE A 243 -36.34 3.60 -20.06
C PHE A 243 -36.14 4.62 -18.93
N MET A 244 -35.06 5.40 -18.99
CA MET A 244 -34.82 6.47 -18.02
C MET A 244 -35.82 7.62 -18.17
N ASP A 245 -36.29 7.92 -19.37
CA ASP A 245 -37.36 8.90 -19.60
C ASP A 245 -38.71 8.44 -18.99
N GLU A 246 -39.01 7.14 -19.02
CA GLU A 246 -40.28 6.58 -18.54
C GLU A 246 -40.28 6.22 -17.03
N PHE A 247 -39.13 5.78 -16.49
CA PHE A 247 -39.00 5.23 -15.13
C PHE A 247 -37.86 5.83 -14.29
N GLY A 248 -37.14 6.83 -14.78
CA GLY A 248 -35.99 7.43 -14.11
C GLY A 248 -36.31 8.09 -12.76
N ASP A 249 -37.56 8.51 -12.54
CA ASP A 249 -38.03 9.07 -11.26
C ASP A 249 -38.07 8.04 -10.13
N MET A 250 -38.00 6.74 -10.45
CA MET A 250 -38.02 5.66 -9.45
C MET A 250 -36.63 5.35 -8.86
N PHE A 251 -35.54 5.84 -9.44
CA PHE A 251 -34.16 5.57 -8.99
C PHE A 251 -33.62 6.58 -7.96
N GLY A 252 -34.43 7.54 -7.52
CA GLY A 252 -34.08 8.46 -6.43
C GLY A 252 -32.97 9.48 -6.80
N PRO A 253 -32.20 9.99 -5.81
CA PRO A 253 -31.26 11.10 -6.02
C PRO A 253 -29.98 10.72 -6.79
N ASN A 254 -29.75 9.44 -7.08
CA ASN A 254 -28.55 8.98 -7.79
C ASN A 254 -28.93 7.96 -8.88
N PRO A 255 -29.58 8.42 -9.98
CA PRO A 255 -29.98 7.54 -11.08
C PRO A 255 -28.75 7.02 -11.86
N PRO A 256 -28.81 5.78 -12.38
CA PRO A 256 -27.72 5.22 -13.19
C PRO A 256 -27.56 6.00 -14.51
N LYS A 257 -26.31 6.18 -14.95
CA LYS A 257 -25.97 6.95 -16.17
C LYS A 257 -26.02 6.10 -17.44
N ASP A 258 -25.80 4.80 -17.30
CA ASP A 258 -25.89 3.84 -18.39
C ASP A 258 -26.41 2.48 -17.90
N LEU A 259 -26.70 1.60 -18.86
CA LEU A 259 -27.19 0.25 -18.57
C LEU A 259 -26.16 -0.60 -17.81
N ASP A 260 -24.86 -0.33 -17.98
CA ASP A 260 -23.81 -1.08 -17.27
C ASP A 260 -23.81 -0.73 -15.78
N GLU A 261 -23.96 0.55 -15.44
CA GLU A 261 -24.10 1.05 -14.06
C GLU A 261 -25.40 0.54 -13.41
N LEU A 262 -26.52 0.55 -14.14
CA LEU A 262 -27.78 -0.05 -13.66
C LEU A 262 -27.63 -1.55 -13.38
N LEU A 263 -27.02 -2.29 -14.31
CA LEU A 263 -26.77 -3.71 -14.13
C LEU A 263 -25.82 -4.00 -12.97
N GLU A 264 -24.82 -3.17 -12.77
CA GLU A 264 -23.88 -3.31 -11.65
C GLU A 264 -24.59 -3.14 -10.30
N GLN A 265 -25.41 -2.09 -10.16
CA GLN A 265 -26.21 -1.85 -8.95
C GLN A 265 -27.17 -3.00 -8.66
N MET A 266 -27.87 -3.49 -9.68
CA MET A 266 -28.78 -4.64 -9.53
C MET A 266 -28.03 -5.93 -9.22
N ARG A 267 -26.84 -6.11 -9.80
CA ARG A 267 -25.98 -7.28 -9.54
C ARG A 267 -25.48 -7.29 -8.11
N GLN A 268 -25.05 -6.16 -7.56
CA GLN A 268 -24.64 -6.05 -6.15
C GLN A 268 -25.78 -6.48 -5.21
N GLN A 269 -26.99 -5.97 -5.44
CA GLN A 269 -28.17 -6.31 -4.64
C GLN A 269 -28.56 -7.79 -4.75
N MET A 270 -28.59 -8.34 -5.97
CA MET A 270 -28.93 -9.75 -6.22
C MET A 270 -27.85 -10.70 -5.71
N ALA A 271 -26.58 -10.29 -5.74
CA ALA A 271 -25.46 -11.11 -5.29
C ALA A 271 -25.54 -11.41 -3.79
N ALA A 272 -25.91 -10.42 -2.95
CA ALA A 272 -26.05 -10.64 -1.51
C ALA A 272 -27.14 -11.70 -1.20
N ALA A 273 -28.30 -11.58 -1.84
CA ALA A 273 -29.41 -12.53 -1.70
C ALA A 273 -29.05 -13.93 -2.24
N GLN A 274 -28.41 -13.99 -3.41
CA GLN A 274 -28.01 -15.27 -4.02
C GLN A 274 -26.87 -15.93 -3.25
N SER A 275 -25.96 -15.16 -2.65
CA SER A 275 -24.91 -15.68 -1.78
C SER A 275 -25.48 -16.24 -0.47
N LEU A 276 -26.51 -15.61 0.11
CA LEU A 276 -27.23 -16.16 1.27
C LEU A 276 -27.86 -17.50 0.93
N LEU A 277 -28.60 -17.57 -0.19
CA LEU A 277 -29.15 -18.81 -0.71
C LEU A 277 -28.04 -19.84 -0.91
N ASN A 278 -26.90 -19.44 -1.50
CA ASN A 278 -25.77 -20.32 -1.75
C ASN A 278 -25.02 -20.78 -0.50
N SER A 279 -25.16 -20.10 0.64
CA SER A 279 -24.63 -20.56 1.92
C SER A 279 -25.53 -21.55 2.65
N LEU A 280 -26.85 -21.53 2.42
CA LEU A 280 -27.80 -22.45 3.03
C LEU A 280 -27.73 -23.87 2.44
N SER A 281 -28.22 -24.88 3.18
CA SER A 281 -28.33 -26.25 2.67
C SER A 281 -29.33 -26.34 1.49
N PRO A 282 -29.26 -27.35 0.62
CA PRO A 282 -30.24 -27.55 -0.45
C PRO A 282 -31.68 -27.61 0.07
N GLU A 283 -31.91 -28.26 1.21
CA GLU A 283 -33.24 -28.33 1.84
C GLU A 283 -33.70 -26.95 2.33
N GLN A 284 -32.84 -26.22 3.04
CA GLN A 284 -33.14 -24.88 3.57
C GLN A 284 -33.40 -23.87 2.45
N ARG A 285 -32.67 -23.94 1.34
CA ARG A 285 -32.95 -23.11 0.15
C ARG A 285 -34.33 -23.35 -0.42
N SER A 286 -34.74 -24.61 -0.51
CA SER A 286 -36.07 -24.98 -0.99
C SER A 286 -37.15 -24.44 -0.05
N GLN A 287 -36.95 -24.58 1.27
CA GLN A 287 -37.87 -24.06 2.28
C GLN A 287 -37.98 -22.53 2.23
N LEU A 288 -36.84 -21.82 2.14
CA LEU A 288 -36.84 -20.37 2.02
C LEU A 288 -37.54 -19.93 0.72
N SER A 289 -37.27 -20.61 -0.40
CA SER A 289 -37.94 -20.32 -1.68
C SER A 289 -39.45 -20.52 -1.61
N GLN A 290 -39.91 -21.55 -0.89
CA GLN A 290 -41.34 -21.81 -0.64
C GLN A 290 -41.97 -20.80 0.32
N LEU A 291 -41.22 -20.29 1.30
CA LEU A 291 -41.68 -19.19 2.15
C LEU A 291 -41.86 -17.89 1.37
N MET A 292 -41.03 -17.67 0.35
CA MET A 292 -41.12 -16.52 -0.55
C MET A 292 -42.19 -16.66 -1.63
N ALA A 293 -42.50 -17.88 -2.07
CA ALA A 293 -43.50 -18.14 -3.10
C ALA A 293 -44.93 -17.80 -2.62
N GLY A 294 -45.68 -17.03 -3.41
CA GLY A 294 -47.06 -16.66 -3.08
C GLY A 294 -47.20 -15.51 -2.06
N ARG A 295 -46.13 -14.76 -1.80
CA ARG A 295 -46.14 -13.56 -0.93
C ARG A 295 -46.47 -12.28 -1.66
N PHE A 296 -46.30 -12.29 -2.98
CA PHE A 296 -46.79 -11.24 -3.86
C PHE A 296 -48.20 -11.64 -4.29
N ASP A 297 -49.20 -10.80 -4.01
CA ASP A 297 -50.61 -11.06 -4.38
C ASP A 297 -50.85 -10.97 -5.91
N ASP A 298 -49.79 -11.03 -6.73
CA ASP A 298 -49.82 -10.78 -8.16
C ASP A 298 -48.94 -11.77 -8.97
N PRO A 299 -49.55 -12.74 -9.68
CA PRO A 299 -48.84 -13.76 -10.45
C PRO A 299 -47.98 -13.21 -11.60
N GLU A 300 -48.35 -12.04 -12.13
CA GLU A 300 -47.64 -11.42 -13.25
C GLU A 300 -46.34 -10.79 -12.79
N LEU A 301 -46.31 -10.23 -11.57
CA LEU A 301 -45.09 -9.69 -10.97
C LEU A 301 -44.06 -10.79 -10.68
N GLU A 302 -44.51 -11.93 -10.15
CA GLU A 302 -43.64 -13.09 -9.91
C GLU A 302 -42.99 -13.58 -11.20
N PHE A 303 -43.74 -13.62 -12.30
CA PHE A 303 -43.21 -14.02 -13.61
C PHE A 303 -42.12 -13.08 -14.13
N GLU A 304 -42.32 -11.76 -14.04
CA GLU A 304 -41.33 -10.77 -14.47
C GLU A 304 -40.05 -10.83 -13.60
N MET A 305 -40.19 -11.04 -12.28
CA MET A 305 -39.04 -11.23 -11.38
C MET A 305 -38.25 -12.51 -11.68
N GLN A 306 -38.94 -13.62 -11.99
CA GLN A 306 -38.27 -14.87 -12.40
C GLN A 306 -37.51 -14.71 -13.72
N GLN A 307 -38.07 -13.98 -14.70
CA GLN A 307 -37.36 -13.67 -15.94
C GLN A 307 -36.10 -12.85 -15.70
N LEU A 308 -36.20 -11.81 -14.87
CA LEU A 308 -35.06 -10.97 -14.50
C LEU A 308 -33.96 -11.79 -13.82
N ALA A 309 -34.32 -12.66 -12.86
CA ALA A 309 -33.37 -13.53 -12.18
C ALA A 309 -32.65 -14.48 -13.16
N ASN A 310 -33.38 -15.09 -14.11
CA ASN A 310 -32.81 -15.96 -15.13
C ASN A 310 -31.89 -15.20 -16.11
N ALA A 311 -32.27 -13.98 -16.50
CA ALA A 311 -31.46 -13.13 -17.37
C ALA A 311 -30.14 -12.72 -16.70
N LEU A 312 -30.19 -12.38 -15.41
CA LEU A 312 -29.01 -12.02 -14.63
C LEU A 312 -28.11 -13.23 -14.33
N ASP A 313 -28.67 -14.42 -14.06
CA ASP A 313 -27.90 -15.65 -13.84
C ASP A 313 -27.12 -16.08 -15.10
N PHE A 314 -27.74 -15.95 -16.29
CA PHE A 314 -27.07 -16.17 -17.57
C PHE A 314 -25.86 -15.24 -17.78
N LEU A 315 -25.96 -14.00 -17.31
CA LEU A 315 -24.89 -13.00 -17.42
C LEU A 315 -23.78 -13.18 -16.37
N ASN A 316 -24.02 -13.90 -15.26
CA ASN A 316 -23.00 -14.12 -14.22
C ASN A 316 -23.13 -15.47 -13.46
N PRO A 317 -22.65 -16.59 -14.03
CA PRO A 317 -22.86 -17.94 -13.49
C PRO A 317 -22.03 -18.29 -12.24
N ARG A 318 -21.38 -17.33 -11.55
CA ARG A 318 -20.54 -17.59 -10.37
C ARG A 318 -20.92 -16.70 -9.19
N GLY A 319 -22.02 -17.04 -8.50
CA GLY A 319 -22.26 -16.57 -7.15
C GLY A 319 -21.18 -17.07 -6.19
N GLN A 320 -20.64 -16.21 -5.32
CA GLN A 320 -19.67 -16.61 -4.32
C GLN A 320 -20.39 -17.39 -3.20
N ARG A 321 -19.87 -18.58 -2.87
CA ARG A 321 -20.34 -19.38 -1.74
C ARG A 321 -19.48 -19.07 -0.51
N TYR A 322 -20.14 -18.64 0.56
CA TYR A 322 -19.51 -18.45 1.86
C TYR A 322 -19.69 -19.70 2.72
N ASN A 323 -18.61 -20.12 3.38
CA ASN A 323 -18.61 -21.23 4.31
C ASN A 323 -18.57 -20.67 5.73
N PHE A 324 -19.74 -20.55 6.34
CA PHE A 324 -19.88 -20.19 7.75
C PHE A 324 -19.62 -21.41 8.62
N GLY A 325 -18.91 -21.22 9.72
CA GLY A 325 -18.56 -22.30 10.65
C GLY A 325 -18.63 -21.86 12.11
N GLY A 326 -19.39 -20.79 12.37
CA GLY A 326 -19.61 -20.29 13.72
C GLY A 326 -20.69 -21.04 14.49
N THR A 327 -21.02 -20.50 15.66
CA THR A 327 -22.01 -21.08 16.59
C THR A 327 -23.02 -20.05 17.09
N GLU A 328 -22.86 -18.77 16.71
CA GLU A 328 -23.78 -17.71 17.11
C GLU A 328 -25.02 -17.73 16.21
N ASP A 329 -26.18 -17.94 16.83
CA ASP A 329 -27.48 -17.87 16.16
C ASP A 329 -27.74 -16.48 15.59
N ILE A 330 -28.33 -16.41 14.41
CA ILE A 330 -28.65 -15.16 13.74
C ILE A 330 -30.04 -15.22 13.12
N ASP A 331 -30.78 -14.11 13.18
CA ASP A 331 -32.06 -13.99 12.50
C ASP A 331 -31.88 -13.62 11.01
N LEU A 332 -32.97 -13.63 10.25
CA LEU A 332 -32.92 -13.34 8.81
C LEU A 332 -32.41 -11.92 8.50
N GLU A 333 -32.80 -10.92 9.30
CA GLU A 333 -32.41 -9.52 9.06
C GLU A 333 -30.91 -9.32 9.30
N ALA A 334 -30.38 -9.86 10.39
CA ALA A 334 -28.96 -9.82 10.71
C ALA A 334 -28.14 -10.69 9.75
N ALA A 335 -28.66 -11.84 9.30
CA ALA A 335 -28.03 -12.66 8.27
C ALA A 335 -27.87 -11.89 6.96
N MET A 336 -28.89 -11.16 6.52
CA MET A 336 -28.80 -10.34 5.31
C MET A 336 -27.78 -9.20 5.44
N ARG A 337 -27.76 -8.49 6.57
CA ARG A 337 -26.74 -7.45 6.84
C ARG A 337 -25.34 -8.01 6.84
N LEU A 338 -25.15 -9.19 7.44
CA LEU A 338 -23.88 -9.89 7.44
C LEU A 338 -23.43 -10.24 6.02
N MET A 339 -24.36 -10.67 5.16
CA MET A 339 -24.06 -10.99 3.76
C MET A 339 -23.70 -9.75 2.94
N ASP A 340 -24.36 -8.62 3.19
CA ASP A 340 -23.99 -7.33 2.61
C ASP A 340 -22.58 -6.91 3.04
N GLU A 341 -22.28 -6.97 4.35
CA GLU A 341 -20.93 -6.71 4.88
C GLU A 341 -19.88 -7.65 4.25
N MET A 342 -20.20 -8.94 4.04
CA MET A 342 -19.30 -9.90 3.39
C MET A 342 -19.01 -9.54 1.94
N HIS A 343 -20.02 -9.09 1.21
CA HIS A 343 -19.87 -8.66 -0.18
C HIS A 343 -18.98 -7.42 -0.28
N GLN A 344 -19.27 -6.42 0.56
CA GLN A 344 -18.49 -5.20 0.69
C GLN A 344 -17.01 -5.47 1.04
N LEU A 345 -16.75 -6.40 1.98
CA LEU A 345 -15.39 -6.84 2.29
C LEU A 345 -14.70 -7.47 1.09
N ASP A 346 -15.39 -8.33 0.33
CA ASP A 346 -14.81 -8.97 -0.85
C ASP A 346 -14.53 -7.98 -1.98
N GLU A 347 -15.42 -7.03 -2.20
CA GLU A 347 -15.22 -5.94 -3.14
C GLU A 347 -13.98 -5.14 -2.76
N LEU A 348 -13.90 -4.68 -1.51
CA LEU A 348 -12.76 -3.89 -1.05
C LEU A 348 -11.45 -4.69 -1.07
N ILE A 349 -11.46 -5.97 -0.69
CA ILE A 349 -10.28 -6.85 -0.79
C ILE A 349 -9.82 -6.94 -2.25
N ASN A 350 -10.73 -7.10 -3.20
CA ASN A 350 -10.40 -7.17 -4.63
C ASN A 350 -9.85 -5.85 -5.16
N GLN A 351 -10.46 -4.72 -4.78
CA GLN A 351 -10.01 -3.38 -5.13
C GLN A 351 -8.60 -3.11 -4.59
N VAL A 352 -8.36 -3.35 -3.29
CA VAL A 352 -7.04 -3.18 -2.65
C VAL A 352 -6.00 -4.11 -3.27
N GLN A 353 -6.34 -5.37 -3.56
CA GLN A 353 -5.43 -6.31 -4.22
C GLN A 353 -5.12 -5.94 -5.68
N ALA A 354 -6.07 -5.33 -6.39
CA ALA A 354 -5.84 -4.81 -7.73
C ALA A 354 -4.96 -3.56 -7.69
N ALA A 355 -5.23 -2.63 -6.77
CA ALA A 355 -4.43 -1.43 -6.52
C ALA A 355 -2.99 -1.78 -6.11
N GLU A 356 -2.79 -2.77 -5.23
CA GLU A 356 -1.45 -3.24 -4.84
C GLU A 356 -0.65 -3.80 -6.01
N ARG A 357 -1.30 -4.55 -6.92
CA ARG A 357 -0.62 -5.08 -8.10
C ARG A 357 -0.33 -4.02 -9.15
N GLY A 358 -1.29 -3.13 -9.39
CA GLY A 358 -1.24 -2.08 -10.41
C GLY A 358 -0.46 -0.83 -10.00
N GLY A 359 -0.25 -0.60 -8.70
CA GLY A 359 0.34 0.63 -8.17
C GLY A 359 -0.58 1.85 -8.31
N ASP A 360 -1.89 1.63 -8.33
CA ASP A 360 -2.90 2.66 -8.60
C ASP A 360 -3.94 2.70 -7.46
N PRO A 361 -3.73 3.56 -6.45
CA PRO A 361 -4.60 3.64 -5.28
C PRO A 361 -5.93 4.35 -5.57
N ASP A 362 -6.11 4.95 -6.75
CA ASP A 362 -7.35 5.65 -7.12
C ASP A 362 -8.52 4.69 -7.41
N ARG A 363 -8.22 3.41 -7.54
CA ARG A 363 -9.22 2.35 -7.74
C ARG A 363 -9.89 1.86 -6.46
N ILE A 364 -9.46 2.35 -5.30
CA ILE A 364 -10.01 1.96 -4.00
C ILE A 364 -11.13 2.95 -3.66
N ASP A 365 -12.30 2.40 -3.36
CA ASP A 365 -13.43 3.16 -2.80
C ASP A 365 -13.08 3.63 -1.38
N MET A 366 -12.95 4.95 -1.21
CA MET A 366 -12.55 5.56 0.06
C MET A 366 -13.68 5.54 1.08
N ASP A 367 -14.94 5.58 0.64
CA ASP A 367 -16.10 5.58 1.53
C ASP A 367 -16.28 4.18 2.12
N LEU A 368 -16.17 3.15 1.27
CA LEU A 368 -16.19 1.75 1.69
C LEU A 368 -15.01 1.40 2.60
N LEU A 369 -13.81 1.92 2.29
CA LEU A 369 -12.62 1.76 3.13
C LEU A 369 -12.84 2.35 4.53
N LYS A 370 -13.45 3.53 4.59
CA LYS A 370 -13.75 4.22 5.86
C LYS A 370 -14.77 3.47 6.69
N GLU A 371 -15.83 2.95 6.08
CA GLU A 371 -16.85 2.14 6.76
C GLU A 371 -16.26 0.84 7.33
N LEU A 372 -15.45 0.13 6.53
CA LEU A 372 -14.96 -1.20 6.88
C LEU A 372 -13.64 -1.23 7.65
N LEU A 373 -12.79 -0.21 7.57
CA LEU A 373 -11.50 -0.15 8.29
C LEU A 373 -11.37 1.07 9.22
N GLY A 374 -12.30 2.02 9.17
CA GLY A 374 -12.30 3.22 10.00
C GLY A 374 -11.52 4.39 9.38
N ASP A 375 -11.62 5.53 10.05
CA ASP A 375 -11.06 6.81 9.60
C ASP A 375 -9.53 6.76 9.43
N GLU A 376 -8.82 6.07 10.33
CA GLU A 376 -7.35 6.01 10.33
C GLU A 376 -6.77 5.36 9.05
N ALA A 377 -7.43 4.32 8.53
CA ALA A 377 -7.01 3.65 7.30
C ALA A 377 -7.29 4.51 6.07
N ALA A 378 -8.45 5.18 6.03
CA ALA A 378 -8.81 6.11 4.96
C ALA A 378 -7.86 7.31 4.92
N ASP A 379 -7.57 7.90 6.08
CA ASP A 379 -6.62 9.01 6.24
C ASP A 379 -5.20 8.60 5.83
N SER A 380 -4.77 7.40 6.21
CA SER A 380 -3.46 6.86 5.79
C SER A 380 -3.33 6.76 4.27
N LEU A 381 -4.35 6.25 3.59
CA LEU A 381 -4.35 6.11 2.14
C LEU A 381 -4.42 7.48 1.44
N ASP A 382 -5.21 8.41 1.96
CA ASP A 382 -5.31 9.77 1.44
C ASP A 382 -3.99 10.54 1.60
N GLU A 383 -3.30 10.41 2.73
CA GLU A 383 -1.98 11.00 2.92
C GLU A 383 -0.93 10.40 1.96
N LEU A 384 -0.95 9.08 1.73
CA LEU A 384 -0.08 8.46 0.72
C LEU A 384 -0.38 8.99 -0.71
N LYS A 385 -1.65 9.27 -1.04
CA LYS A 385 -2.04 9.91 -2.31
C LYS A 385 -1.58 11.37 -2.39
N LYS A 386 -1.69 12.14 -1.30
CA LYS A 386 -1.21 13.53 -1.24
C LYS A 386 0.30 13.62 -1.40
N LEU A 387 1.06 12.68 -0.84
CA LEU A 387 2.51 12.62 -1.00
C LEU A 387 2.93 12.47 -2.47
N LEU A 388 2.19 11.69 -3.25
CA LEU A 388 2.39 11.59 -4.70
C LEU A 388 2.25 12.94 -5.39
N LYS A 389 1.16 13.66 -5.11
CA LYS A 389 0.92 15.00 -5.65
C LYS A 389 2.02 15.97 -5.21
N ALA A 390 2.45 15.89 -3.95
CA ALA A 390 3.54 16.73 -3.43
C ALA A 390 4.88 16.47 -4.16
N LEU A 391 5.19 15.21 -4.51
CA LEU A 391 6.38 14.87 -5.31
C LEU A 391 6.33 15.45 -6.73
N GLU A 392 5.15 15.47 -7.34
CA GLU A 392 4.90 16.08 -8.64
C GLU A 392 5.02 17.60 -8.57
N GLU A 393 4.36 18.25 -7.60
CA GLU A 393 4.40 19.70 -7.38
C GLU A 393 5.81 20.21 -7.05
N ALA A 394 6.59 19.44 -6.28
CA ALA A 394 7.99 19.72 -6.00
C ALA A 394 8.90 19.55 -7.25
N GLY A 395 8.38 18.92 -8.30
CA GLY A 395 9.07 18.67 -9.56
C GLY A 395 10.12 17.56 -9.46
N TYR A 396 9.94 16.60 -8.54
CA TYR A 396 10.82 15.44 -8.41
C TYR A 396 10.43 14.31 -9.36
N ILE A 397 9.14 14.18 -9.65
CA ILE A 397 8.57 13.23 -10.60
C ILE A 397 7.76 13.98 -11.66
N ARG A 398 7.55 13.35 -12.82
CA ARG A 398 6.71 13.86 -13.90
C ARG A 398 5.87 12.72 -14.47
N PRO A 399 4.60 12.96 -14.84
CA PRO A 399 3.83 11.96 -15.57
C PRO A 399 4.35 11.82 -17.01
N THR A 400 4.65 10.60 -17.42
CA THR A 400 4.77 10.18 -18.82
C THR A 400 3.44 9.55 -19.23
N GLY A 401 2.93 9.87 -20.43
CA GLY A 401 1.65 9.34 -20.91
C GLY A 401 1.51 7.83 -20.70
N GLU A 402 0.30 7.38 -20.37
CA GLU A 402 -0.05 6.02 -19.89
C GLU A 402 0.20 5.74 -18.39
N ASN A 403 -0.16 6.66 -17.48
CA ASN A 403 -0.07 6.44 -16.02
C ASN A 403 1.35 6.06 -15.54
N ARG A 404 2.38 6.54 -16.21
CA ARG A 404 3.78 6.28 -15.85
C ARG A 404 4.34 7.52 -15.16
N TRP A 405 5.15 7.31 -14.14
CA TRP A 405 5.91 8.38 -13.52
C TRP A 405 7.38 8.21 -13.87
N GLU A 406 8.02 9.31 -14.24
CA GLU A 406 9.45 9.38 -14.48
C GLU A 406 10.12 10.34 -13.51
N LEU A 407 11.32 9.98 -13.08
CA LEU A 407 12.12 10.79 -12.18
C LEU A 407 12.73 11.97 -12.93
N THR A 408 12.57 13.19 -12.43
CA THR A 408 13.20 14.35 -13.05
C THR A 408 14.68 14.45 -12.67
N PRO A 409 15.50 15.24 -13.40
CA PRO A 409 16.89 15.53 -13.00
C PRO A 409 17.02 16.18 -11.62
N ARG A 410 15.95 16.81 -11.11
CA ARG A 410 15.91 17.35 -9.74
C ARG A 410 15.68 16.21 -8.74
N GLY A 411 14.74 15.31 -9.02
CA GLY A 411 14.51 14.10 -8.22
C GLY A 411 15.77 13.24 -8.11
N SER A 412 16.44 12.96 -9.24
CA SER A 412 17.68 12.17 -9.26
C SER A 412 18.78 12.76 -8.36
N ARG A 413 18.99 14.08 -8.42
CA ARG A 413 19.96 14.78 -7.56
C ARG A 413 19.58 14.69 -6.09
N MET A 414 18.30 14.86 -5.76
CA MET A 414 17.83 14.82 -4.38
C MET A 414 17.95 13.42 -3.76
N ILE A 415 17.64 12.35 -4.52
CA ILE A 415 17.88 10.96 -4.11
C ILE A 415 19.36 10.75 -3.78
N GLY A 416 20.25 11.19 -4.67
CA GLY A 416 21.69 11.07 -4.45
C GLY A 416 22.18 11.82 -3.20
N GLN A 417 21.56 12.95 -2.86
CA GLN A 417 21.86 13.70 -1.65
C GLN A 417 21.32 13.01 -0.38
N LYS A 418 20.09 12.47 -0.38
CA LYS A 418 19.52 11.77 0.78
C LYS A 418 20.23 10.45 1.08
N ALA A 419 20.46 9.61 0.06
CA ALA A 419 21.22 8.36 0.20
C ALA A 419 22.61 8.61 0.80
N LEU A 420 23.23 9.75 0.45
CA LEU A 420 24.51 10.17 0.97
C LEU A 420 24.41 10.68 2.42
N GLY A 421 23.37 11.46 2.74
CA GLY A 421 23.08 11.96 4.09
C GLY A 421 22.98 10.84 5.12
N GLU A 422 22.37 9.71 4.78
CA GLU A 422 22.29 8.54 5.67
C GLU A 422 23.65 7.91 5.94
N ILE A 423 24.49 7.77 4.90
CA ILE A 423 25.86 7.27 5.02
C ILE A 423 26.68 8.24 5.91
N TYR A 424 26.55 9.55 5.70
CA TYR A 424 27.21 10.57 6.53
C TYR A 424 26.70 10.59 7.98
N ALA A 425 25.40 10.41 8.22
CA ALA A 425 24.82 10.38 9.56
C ALA A 425 25.32 9.18 10.36
N ARG A 426 25.45 8.00 9.71
CA ARG A 426 26.12 6.82 10.30
C ARG A 426 27.59 7.11 10.62
N LEU A 427 28.31 7.78 9.71
CA LEU A 427 29.71 8.18 9.90
C LEU A 427 29.90 9.18 11.05
N LYS A 428 29.01 10.17 11.18
CA LYS A 428 29.06 11.22 12.20
C LYS A 428 28.79 10.68 13.61
N ARG A 429 27.99 9.61 13.76
CA ARG A 429 27.82 8.91 15.05
C ARG A 429 29.08 8.15 15.47
N GLN A 430 29.98 7.79 14.54
CA GLN A 430 31.24 7.11 14.84
C GLN A 430 32.46 8.05 14.91
N SER A 431 32.41 9.24 14.30
CA SER A 431 33.50 10.22 14.33
C SER A 431 33.22 11.36 15.32
N LEU A 432 33.42 11.08 16.61
CA LEU A 432 33.61 12.13 17.62
C LEU A 432 35.05 12.64 17.53
N GLY A 433 35.24 13.79 16.89
CA GLY A 433 36.52 14.50 16.88
C GLY A 433 36.52 15.73 15.99
N ASN A 434 36.66 16.91 16.62
CA ASN A 434 36.65 18.25 16.03
C ASN A 434 37.46 18.40 14.72
N HIS A 435 36.92 19.20 13.81
CA HIS A 435 37.58 19.69 12.61
C HIS A 435 38.82 20.52 13.01
N ALA A 436 40.02 19.97 12.78
CA ALA A 436 41.26 20.74 12.86
C ALA A 436 41.51 21.49 11.54
N VAL A 437 41.96 22.74 11.67
CA VAL A 437 42.36 23.65 10.60
C VAL A 437 43.48 23.01 9.75
N PRO A 438 43.50 23.16 8.41
CA PRO A 438 44.59 22.68 7.57
C PRO A 438 45.95 23.27 7.99
N GLU A 439 47.00 22.45 8.06
CA GLU A 439 48.37 22.89 8.36
C GLU A 439 49.01 23.67 7.21
N GLU A 440 49.89 24.61 7.58
CA GLU A 440 50.58 25.58 6.71
C GLU A 440 51.73 24.93 5.94
N GLY A 441 51.95 25.35 4.68
CA GLY A 441 53.01 24.81 3.81
C GLY A 441 53.84 25.93 3.14
N PRO A 442 55.17 25.78 3.01
CA PRO A 442 56.07 26.81 2.45
C PRO A 442 55.95 27.02 0.93
N PHE A 443 55.16 26.20 0.24
CA PHE A 443 54.91 26.29 -1.20
C PHE A 443 53.41 26.20 -1.45
N GLY A 444 52.81 27.18 -2.14
CA GLY A 444 51.34 27.22 -2.29
C GLY A 444 50.83 28.43 -3.06
N GLU A 445 49.51 28.46 -3.33
CA GLU A 445 48.84 29.65 -3.85
C GLU A 445 48.78 30.74 -2.78
N THR A 446 49.09 31.98 -3.17
CA THR A 446 49.11 33.16 -2.30
C THR A 446 47.69 33.57 -1.91
N GLN A 447 47.36 33.60 -0.62
CA GLN A 447 46.13 34.23 -0.13
C GLN A 447 46.32 35.74 0.06
N GLU A 448 45.21 36.48 0.04
CA GLU A 448 45.19 37.90 0.43
C GLU A 448 45.32 38.09 1.96
N GLN A 449 45.15 37.03 2.75
CA GLN A 449 45.37 37.08 4.18
C GLN A 449 46.87 37.06 4.49
N ALA A 450 47.26 37.95 5.39
CA ALA A 450 48.65 38.14 5.81
C ALA A 450 48.83 37.71 7.27
N LYS A 451 50.03 37.23 7.58
CA LYS A 451 50.47 36.77 8.91
C LYS A 451 51.78 37.49 9.28
N PRO A 452 52.04 37.80 10.56
CA PRO A 452 53.35 38.27 11.00
C PRO A 452 54.44 37.26 10.61
N TRP A 453 55.57 37.77 10.11
CA TRP A 453 56.70 36.95 9.69
C TRP A 453 57.43 36.37 10.90
N GLU A 454 57.67 35.06 10.88
CA GLU A 454 58.49 34.38 11.88
C GLU A 454 59.83 33.90 11.30
N TYR A 455 60.85 33.83 12.17
CA TYR A 455 62.19 33.43 11.77
C TYR A 455 62.19 31.99 11.22
N GLY A 456 62.56 31.84 9.94
CA GLY A 456 62.58 30.57 9.21
C GLY A 456 61.52 30.46 8.11
N GLU A 457 60.55 31.37 8.06
CA GLU A 457 59.55 31.43 6.99
C GLU A 457 60.09 32.14 5.72
N PRO A 458 59.63 31.76 4.51
CA PRO A 458 60.04 32.41 3.27
C PRO A 458 59.63 33.88 3.23
N PHE A 459 60.49 34.74 2.69
CA PHE A 459 60.33 36.21 2.73
C PHE A 459 59.36 36.77 1.67
N HIS A 460 58.15 36.22 1.60
CA HIS A 460 57.08 36.69 0.71
C HIS A 460 56.27 37.82 1.34
N LEU A 461 56.91 38.99 1.51
CA LEU A 461 56.34 40.14 2.21
C LEU A 461 55.05 40.68 1.56
N HIS A 462 54.02 40.87 2.37
CA HIS A 462 52.82 41.64 2.04
C HIS A 462 53.12 43.14 2.15
N LEU A 463 53.81 43.70 1.15
CA LEU A 463 54.32 45.07 1.15
C LEU A 463 53.33 46.14 1.66
N PRO A 464 52.05 46.19 1.23
CA PRO A 464 51.12 47.21 1.73
C PRO A 464 50.87 47.16 3.24
N ARG A 465 50.85 45.96 3.84
CA ARG A 465 50.62 45.78 5.27
C ARG A 465 51.89 46.01 6.06
N THR A 466 53.02 45.51 5.56
CA THR A 466 54.33 45.79 6.14
C THR A 466 54.62 47.28 6.22
N VAL A 467 54.36 48.03 5.14
CA VAL A 467 54.52 49.48 5.12
C VAL A 467 53.51 50.17 6.02
N ARG A 468 52.26 49.70 6.07
CA ARG A 468 51.23 50.23 6.97
C ARG A 468 51.61 50.05 8.44
N ASN A 469 52.07 48.88 8.84
CA ASN A 469 52.50 48.59 10.22
C ASN A 469 53.66 49.52 10.63
N ALA A 470 54.62 49.74 9.73
CA ALA A 470 55.72 50.67 9.96
C ALA A 470 55.26 52.14 10.09
N ILE A 471 54.26 52.56 9.31
CA ILE A 471 53.66 53.91 9.40
C ILE A 471 52.83 54.04 10.68
N ASP A 472 52.07 53.02 11.06
CA ASP A 472 51.27 53.01 12.29
C ASP A 472 52.17 53.06 13.54
N ARG A 473 53.38 52.48 13.50
CA ARG A 473 54.38 52.57 14.58
C ARG A 473 55.03 53.95 14.70
N ASN A 474 55.61 54.46 13.62
CA ASN A 474 56.50 55.63 13.66
C ASN A 474 55.82 56.93 13.18
N GLY A 475 54.55 56.87 12.79
CA GLY A 475 53.82 57.97 12.17
C GLY A 475 54.21 58.19 10.69
N PRO A 476 53.50 59.09 9.98
CA PRO A 476 53.74 59.38 8.56
C PRO A 476 54.98 60.27 8.39
N ALA A 477 56.17 59.71 8.64
CA ALA A 477 57.46 60.35 8.41
C ALA A 477 58.19 59.65 7.25
N THR A 478 58.87 60.44 6.41
CA THR A 478 59.72 59.95 5.33
C THR A 478 61.19 60.19 5.68
N PRO A 479 62.08 59.18 5.57
CA PRO A 479 61.83 57.83 5.07
C PRO A 479 61.15 56.91 6.11
N VAL A 480 60.26 56.02 5.63
CA VAL A 480 59.62 55.00 6.47
C VAL A 480 60.68 53.98 6.89
N GLN A 481 60.94 53.88 8.20
CA GLN A 481 61.86 52.88 8.75
C GLN A 481 61.10 51.57 8.99
N LEU A 482 61.56 50.48 8.36
CA LEU A 482 61.01 49.13 8.53
C LEU A 482 61.85 48.35 9.55
N GLU A 483 61.21 47.67 10.48
CA GLU A 483 61.82 46.71 11.41
C GLU A 483 61.23 45.30 11.20
N PRO A 484 61.91 44.24 11.66
CA PRO A 484 61.40 42.87 11.53
C PRO A 484 60.00 42.64 12.10
N GLY A 485 59.61 43.40 13.13
CA GLY A 485 58.25 43.33 13.70
C GLY A 485 57.15 43.88 12.80
N ASP A 486 57.49 44.64 11.74
CA ASP A 486 56.53 45.17 10.77
C ASP A 486 56.22 44.16 9.66
N PHE A 487 57.08 43.16 9.49
CA PHE A 487 57.00 42.24 8.36
C PHE A 487 55.78 41.34 8.49
N GLU A 488 54.85 41.49 7.56
CA GLU A 488 53.82 40.50 7.30
C GLU A 488 54.14 39.77 6.00
N ILE A 489 53.91 38.46 5.97
CA ILE A 489 54.01 37.64 4.76
C ILE A 489 52.62 37.21 4.28
N HIS A 490 52.50 36.95 2.99
CA HIS A 490 51.33 36.29 2.44
C HIS A 490 51.23 34.85 2.94
N ARG A 491 50.02 34.42 3.32
CA ARG A 491 49.77 33.02 3.68
C ARG A 491 49.75 32.17 2.40
N SER A 492 50.55 31.12 2.32
CA SER A 492 50.53 30.14 1.22
C SER A 492 49.92 28.83 1.66
N GLU A 493 48.89 28.35 0.94
CA GLU A 493 48.33 27.01 1.15
C GLU A 493 48.85 26.04 0.09
N LEU A 494 49.36 24.89 0.53
CA LEU A 494 49.72 23.79 -0.35
C LEU A 494 48.44 23.10 -0.84
N ILE A 495 47.91 23.54 -1.97
CA ILE A 495 46.76 22.90 -2.59
C ILE A 495 47.26 21.69 -3.39
N THR A 496 47.17 20.50 -2.79
CA THR A 496 47.43 19.23 -3.49
C THR A 496 46.17 18.79 -4.25
N SER A 497 46.19 18.93 -5.58
CA SER A 497 45.16 18.33 -6.44
C SER A 497 45.36 16.82 -6.51
N THR A 498 44.26 16.06 -6.49
CA THR A 498 44.28 14.61 -6.68
C THR A 498 43.37 14.21 -7.84
N SER A 499 43.88 13.34 -8.71
CA SER A 499 43.13 12.70 -9.78
C SER A 499 42.84 11.25 -9.41
N THR A 500 41.56 10.92 -9.30
CA THR A 500 41.07 9.63 -8.80
C THR A 500 40.23 8.95 -9.87
N ALA A 501 40.53 7.69 -10.18
CA ALA A 501 39.68 6.84 -11.02
C ALA A 501 39.13 5.68 -10.20
N MET A 502 37.80 5.57 -10.11
CA MET A 502 37.12 4.47 -9.44
C MET A 502 36.72 3.41 -10.47
N LEU A 503 37.26 2.20 -10.32
CA LEU A 503 36.91 1.03 -11.12
C LEU A 503 35.84 0.23 -10.38
N VAL A 504 34.67 0.10 -10.98
CA VAL A 504 33.54 -0.66 -10.45
C VAL A 504 33.32 -1.89 -11.32
N ASP A 505 33.45 -3.06 -10.71
CA ASP A 505 33.15 -4.34 -11.36
C ASP A 505 31.64 -4.49 -11.57
N LEU A 506 31.24 -4.72 -12.83
CA LEU A 506 29.86 -4.89 -13.28
C LEU A 506 29.53 -6.35 -13.62
N SER A 507 30.38 -7.29 -13.23
CA SER A 507 30.18 -8.71 -13.51
C SER A 507 29.01 -9.33 -12.73
N TRP A 508 28.56 -10.48 -13.20
CA TRP A 508 27.45 -11.22 -12.59
C TRP A 508 27.71 -11.65 -11.14
N SER A 509 28.96 -11.95 -10.77
CA SER A 509 29.32 -12.32 -9.39
C SER A 509 28.99 -11.23 -8.38
N MET A 510 29.23 -9.97 -8.77
CA MET A 510 28.94 -8.78 -7.96
C MET A 510 27.43 -8.61 -7.70
N ALA A 511 26.58 -8.97 -8.66
CA ALA A 511 25.13 -8.85 -8.55
C ALA A 511 24.54 -9.91 -7.62
N LEU A 512 24.95 -11.18 -7.79
CA LEU A 512 24.52 -12.30 -6.94
C LEU A 512 24.75 -12.06 -5.43
N ARG A 513 25.79 -11.29 -5.10
CA ARG A 513 26.24 -11.08 -3.72
C ARG A 513 25.75 -9.77 -3.10
N GLY A 514 24.93 -8.98 -3.80
CA GLY A 514 24.47 -7.65 -3.34
C GLY A 514 25.55 -6.55 -3.33
N SER A 515 26.81 -6.92 -3.60
CA SER A 515 28.00 -6.07 -3.66
C SER A 515 27.87 -4.92 -4.68
N PHE A 516 27.13 -5.13 -5.77
CA PHE A 516 26.96 -4.15 -6.83
C PHE A 516 26.26 -2.87 -6.34
N GLN A 517 25.21 -3.01 -5.52
CA GLN A 517 24.49 -1.86 -4.96
C GLN A 517 25.37 -1.03 -4.03
N ALA A 518 26.16 -1.70 -3.18
CA ALA A 518 27.12 -1.04 -2.31
C ALA A 518 28.14 -0.23 -3.12
N ALA A 519 28.69 -0.81 -4.19
CA ALA A 519 29.64 -0.12 -5.05
C ALA A 519 29.04 1.12 -5.73
N LYS A 520 27.77 1.05 -6.20
CA LYS A 520 27.04 2.22 -6.73
C LYS A 520 26.87 3.33 -5.68
N LYS A 521 26.39 2.98 -4.49
CA LYS A 521 26.18 3.92 -3.37
C LYS A 521 27.50 4.64 -3.04
N VAL A 522 28.62 3.91 -3.00
CA VAL A 522 29.95 4.49 -2.77
C VAL A 522 30.43 5.39 -3.91
N ALA A 523 30.23 4.98 -5.16
CA ALA A 523 30.65 5.77 -6.32
C ALA A 523 29.94 7.11 -6.38
N LEU A 524 28.63 7.12 -6.10
CA LEU A 524 27.83 8.34 -6.01
C LEU A 524 28.26 9.20 -4.82
N ALA A 525 28.52 8.58 -3.66
CA ALA A 525 28.99 9.26 -2.46
C ALA A 525 30.33 9.98 -2.68
N LEU A 526 31.32 9.30 -3.25
CA LEU A 526 32.62 9.87 -3.57
C LEU A 526 32.53 10.99 -4.61
N HIS A 527 31.75 10.80 -5.67
CA HIS A 527 31.56 11.84 -6.67
C HIS A 527 31.03 13.14 -6.06
N ASN A 528 30.01 13.03 -5.20
CA ASN A 528 29.40 14.17 -4.52
C ASN A 528 30.36 14.79 -3.49
N LEU A 529 31.07 13.99 -2.70
CA LEU A 529 32.07 14.47 -1.74
C LEU A 529 33.17 15.27 -2.44
N ILE A 530 33.71 14.74 -3.54
CA ILE A 530 34.76 15.39 -4.32
C ILE A 530 34.23 16.68 -4.96
N THR A 531 33.06 16.62 -5.61
CA THR A 531 32.49 17.80 -6.29
C THR A 531 32.08 18.91 -5.31
N SER A 532 31.65 18.57 -4.10
CA SER A 532 31.22 19.54 -3.08
C SER A 532 32.36 20.11 -2.22
N GLN A 533 33.25 19.25 -1.70
CA GLN A 533 34.29 19.67 -0.75
C GLN A 533 35.66 19.90 -1.40
N TYR A 534 35.92 19.29 -2.56
CA TYR A 534 37.23 19.31 -3.21
C TYR A 534 37.14 19.65 -4.71
N PRO A 535 36.65 20.85 -5.07
CA PRO A 535 36.34 21.20 -6.47
C PRO A 535 37.55 21.22 -7.42
N LYS A 536 38.78 21.26 -6.88
CA LYS A 536 40.04 21.17 -7.67
C LYS A 536 40.50 19.72 -7.93
N ASP A 537 39.87 18.71 -7.32
CA ASP A 537 40.16 17.29 -7.57
C ASP A 537 39.37 16.78 -8.79
N SER A 538 39.92 15.79 -9.49
CA SER A 538 39.21 15.12 -10.59
C SER A 538 38.81 13.69 -10.23
N PHE A 539 37.58 13.32 -10.57
CA PHE A 539 37.01 12.01 -10.29
C PHE A 539 36.39 11.39 -11.54
N HIS A 540 36.83 10.18 -11.88
CA HIS A 540 36.32 9.39 -12.99
C HIS A 540 35.77 8.07 -12.48
N ILE A 541 34.63 7.64 -13.02
CA ILE A 541 34.00 6.37 -12.68
C ILE A 541 34.07 5.48 -13.90
N ILE A 542 34.58 4.27 -13.74
CA ILE A 542 34.79 3.31 -14.83
C ILE A 542 34.11 2.02 -14.44
N GLY A 543 33.04 1.67 -15.15
CA GLY A 543 32.39 0.38 -15.02
C GLY A 543 33.06 -0.63 -15.95
N PHE A 544 33.36 -1.84 -15.47
CA PHE A 544 33.97 -2.88 -16.30
C PHE A 544 33.31 -4.24 -16.13
N ALA A 545 33.06 -4.89 -17.27
CA ALA A 545 32.68 -6.31 -17.38
C ALA A 545 33.62 -6.95 -18.42
N ALA A 546 33.10 -7.48 -19.54
CA ALA A 546 33.92 -7.87 -20.68
C ALA A 546 34.69 -6.67 -21.29
N TYR A 547 34.07 -5.49 -21.27
CA TYR A 547 34.66 -4.21 -21.67
C TYR A 547 34.55 -3.17 -20.54
N ALA A 548 35.47 -2.20 -20.52
CA ALA A 548 35.46 -1.08 -19.59
C ALA A 548 34.91 0.18 -20.28
N ARG A 549 34.06 0.93 -19.58
CA ARG A 549 33.46 2.19 -20.05
C ARG A 549 33.47 3.25 -18.95
N GLU A 550 33.65 4.50 -19.34
CA GLU A 550 33.45 5.62 -18.41
C GLU A 550 31.96 5.78 -18.13
N LEU A 551 31.59 5.88 -16.86
CA LEU A 551 30.23 6.10 -16.40
C LEU A 551 30.08 7.54 -15.91
N LYS A 552 28.96 8.20 -16.24
CA LYS A 552 28.62 9.49 -15.65
C LYS A 552 27.83 9.30 -14.38
N ALA A 553 27.96 10.24 -13.44
CA ALA A 553 27.32 10.12 -12.13
C ALA A 553 25.78 10.05 -12.21
N HIS A 554 25.17 10.73 -13.18
CA HIS A 554 23.72 10.69 -13.39
C HIS A 554 23.21 9.35 -13.94
N ASP A 555 24.09 8.56 -14.58
CA ASP A 555 23.73 7.23 -15.13
C ASP A 555 23.78 6.13 -14.07
N LEU A 556 24.48 6.35 -12.94
CA LEU A 556 24.71 5.32 -11.93
C LEU A 556 23.44 4.74 -11.29
N PRO A 557 22.42 5.54 -10.93
CA PRO A 557 21.18 4.97 -10.36
C PRO A 557 20.51 4.00 -11.34
N PHE A 558 20.47 4.36 -12.62
CA PHE A 558 19.80 3.60 -13.69
C PHE A 558 20.65 2.46 -14.26
N LEU A 559 21.91 2.34 -13.86
CA LEU A 559 22.83 1.35 -14.40
C LEU A 559 22.39 -0.07 -14.00
N GLN A 560 21.79 -0.81 -14.92
CA GLN A 560 21.57 -2.24 -14.72
C GLN A 560 22.82 -3.04 -15.08
N TRP A 561 23.01 -4.18 -14.42
CA TRP A 561 24.03 -5.15 -14.81
C TRP A 561 23.48 -5.94 -16.02
N ASP A 562 24.37 -6.31 -16.94
CA ASP A 562 23.97 -6.99 -18.17
C ASP A 562 24.17 -8.50 -18.00
N GLU A 563 23.06 -9.26 -18.03
CA GLU A 563 23.03 -10.72 -17.90
C GLU A 563 23.89 -11.44 -18.95
N TYR A 564 24.08 -10.82 -20.12
CA TYR A 564 24.71 -11.47 -21.27
C TYR A 564 26.20 -11.13 -21.42
N VAL A 565 26.71 -10.12 -20.68
CA VAL A 565 28.11 -9.68 -20.77
C VAL A 565 28.93 -10.29 -19.63
N LEU A 566 29.45 -11.49 -19.87
CA LEU A 566 30.27 -12.22 -18.90
C LEU A 566 31.74 -11.76 -18.91
N GLY A 567 32.30 -11.57 -17.71
CA GLY A 567 33.73 -11.42 -17.50
C GLY A 567 34.15 -10.21 -16.68
N THR A 568 35.36 -10.31 -16.11
CA THR A 568 35.97 -9.32 -15.23
C THR A 568 37.26 -8.80 -15.87
N ASN A 569 37.14 -7.80 -16.76
CA ASN A 569 38.26 -7.27 -17.55
C ASN A 569 39.02 -6.15 -16.83
N MET A 570 39.74 -6.51 -15.75
CA MET A 570 40.57 -5.58 -14.99
C MET A 570 41.65 -4.91 -15.86
N GLN A 571 42.20 -5.63 -16.83
CA GLN A 571 43.23 -5.11 -17.72
C GLN A 571 42.72 -3.93 -18.56
N HIS A 572 41.52 -4.02 -19.12
CA HIS A 572 40.92 -2.91 -19.87
C HIS A 572 40.56 -1.73 -18.95
N ALA A 573 40.03 -2.01 -17.77
CA ALA A 573 39.69 -0.98 -16.79
C ALA A 573 40.93 -0.16 -16.37
N LEU A 574 42.05 -0.83 -16.08
CA LEU A 574 43.33 -0.19 -15.74
C LEU A 574 43.88 0.65 -16.91
N LEU A 575 43.80 0.14 -18.14
CA LEU A 575 44.21 0.87 -19.34
C LEU A 575 43.39 2.16 -19.55
N LEU A 576 42.08 2.08 -19.32
CA LEU A 576 41.20 3.24 -19.45
C LEU A 576 41.46 4.26 -18.33
N ALA A 577 41.63 3.80 -17.08
CA ALA A 577 42.01 4.65 -15.96
C ALA A 577 43.34 5.36 -16.21
N GLU A 578 44.35 4.64 -16.69
CA GLU A 578 45.65 5.20 -17.07
C GLU A 578 45.49 6.34 -18.07
N ARG A 579 44.65 6.16 -19.10
CA ARG A 579 44.38 7.17 -20.13
C ARG A 579 43.65 8.39 -19.58
N LEU A 580 42.66 8.20 -18.70
CA LEU A 580 41.91 9.30 -18.08
C LEU A 580 42.78 10.09 -17.09
N LEU A 581 43.53 9.39 -16.23
CA LEU A 581 44.45 10.00 -15.26
C LEU A 581 45.67 10.66 -15.93
N ALA A 582 46.01 10.29 -17.17
CA ALA A 582 47.06 10.95 -17.94
C ALA A 582 46.68 12.38 -18.37
N LYS A 583 45.38 12.71 -18.48
CA LYS A 583 44.91 14.06 -18.84
C LYS A 583 45.28 15.13 -17.79
N HIS A 584 45.52 14.70 -16.56
CA HIS A 584 45.89 15.56 -15.45
C HIS A 584 47.38 15.40 -15.15
N SER A 585 48.18 16.42 -15.45
CA SER A 585 49.64 16.42 -15.26
C SER A 585 50.06 16.84 -13.85
N ALA A 586 49.26 17.68 -13.19
CA ALA A 586 49.51 18.18 -11.85
C ALA A 586 48.67 17.40 -10.82
N GLY A 587 49.34 16.84 -9.81
CA GLY A 587 48.69 16.21 -8.66
C GLY A 587 48.96 14.72 -8.49
N ALA A 588 48.49 14.20 -7.37
CA ALA A 588 48.56 12.79 -7.06
C ALA A 588 47.60 11.97 -7.94
N LYS A 589 48.00 10.78 -8.39
CA LYS A 589 47.15 9.89 -9.19
C LYS A 589 46.84 8.63 -8.41
N GLN A 590 45.56 8.28 -8.35
CA GLN A 590 45.13 7.06 -7.69
C GLN A 590 43.98 6.36 -8.42
N ILE A 591 43.95 5.05 -8.26
CA ILE A 591 42.90 4.14 -8.71
C ILE A 591 42.29 3.49 -7.47
N ILE A 592 40.97 3.51 -7.36
CA ILE A 592 40.20 2.77 -6.36
C ILE A 592 39.46 1.67 -7.11
N MET A 593 39.83 0.41 -6.91
CA MET A 593 39.21 -0.73 -7.59
C MET A 593 38.31 -1.48 -6.62
N ILE A 594 37.05 -1.69 -6.99
CA ILE A 594 36.09 -2.52 -6.27
C ILE A 594 35.76 -3.72 -7.14
N SER A 595 36.08 -4.92 -6.66
CA SER A 595 35.80 -6.18 -7.36
C SER A 595 35.76 -7.36 -6.38
N ASP A 596 34.95 -8.36 -6.71
CA ASP A 596 34.84 -9.64 -6.01
C ASP A 596 35.39 -10.83 -6.82
N GLY A 597 35.89 -10.56 -8.03
CA GLY A 597 36.18 -11.57 -9.04
C GLY A 597 37.65 -11.66 -9.43
N GLU A 598 38.08 -12.84 -9.88
CA GLU A 598 39.35 -13.01 -10.57
C GLU A 598 39.31 -12.38 -11.97
N PRO A 599 40.44 -11.93 -12.54
CA PRO A 599 40.47 -11.39 -13.90
C PRO A 599 40.20 -12.50 -14.92
N THR A 600 38.93 -12.67 -15.31
CA THR A 600 38.46 -13.69 -16.25
C THR A 600 38.47 -13.23 -17.70
N ALA A 601 38.66 -11.93 -17.95
CA ALA A 601 38.72 -11.37 -19.30
C ALA A 601 39.93 -10.46 -19.52
N HIS A 602 40.42 -10.42 -20.75
CA HIS A 602 41.39 -9.43 -21.22
C HIS A 602 41.13 -9.04 -22.67
N LEU A 603 41.63 -7.88 -23.09
CA LEU A 603 41.66 -7.45 -24.48
C LEU A 603 42.85 -8.06 -25.22
N GLU A 604 42.55 -8.72 -26.33
CA GLU A 604 43.49 -9.20 -27.33
C GLU A 604 43.07 -8.66 -28.70
N ASN A 605 43.94 -7.88 -29.35
CA ASN A 605 43.66 -7.23 -30.65
C ASN A 605 42.34 -6.41 -30.68
N GLY A 606 41.96 -5.80 -29.55
CA GLY A 606 40.75 -5.00 -29.43
C GLY A 606 39.47 -5.79 -29.13
N GLN A 607 39.54 -7.13 -29.07
CA GLN A 607 38.41 -7.99 -28.70
C GLN A 607 38.59 -8.54 -27.29
N ALA A 608 37.50 -8.60 -26.53
CA ALA A 608 37.49 -9.22 -25.21
C ALA A 608 37.53 -10.75 -25.33
N ARG A 609 38.55 -11.37 -24.73
CA ARG A 609 38.68 -12.82 -24.58
C ARG A 609 38.29 -13.20 -23.15
N PHE A 610 37.20 -13.95 -23.00
CA PHE A 610 36.74 -14.49 -21.73
C PHE A 610 37.21 -15.93 -21.51
N ALA A 611 37.64 -16.25 -20.29
CA ALA A 611 37.96 -17.60 -19.85
C ALA A 611 37.74 -17.76 -18.34
N TYR A 612 37.03 -18.83 -17.96
CA TYR A 612 36.87 -19.25 -16.57
C TYR A 612 37.22 -20.74 -16.44
N PRO A 613 38.21 -21.13 -15.61
CA PRO A 613 39.10 -20.30 -14.81
C PRO A 613 40.01 -19.35 -15.63
N PRO A 614 40.59 -18.31 -15.02
CA PRO A 614 41.41 -17.33 -15.74
C PRO A 614 42.68 -17.94 -16.33
N THR A 615 42.96 -17.66 -17.61
CA THR A 615 44.18 -18.16 -18.26
C THR A 615 45.44 -17.41 -17.82
N ALA A 616 46.60 -18.05 -17.97
CA ALA A 616 47.90 -17.40 -17.76
C ALA A 616 48.13 -16.20 -18.71
N ALA A 617 47.44 -16.13 -19.85
CA ALA A 617 47.46 -14.96 -20.72
C ALA A 617 46.71 -13.78 -20.08
N THR A 618 45.50 -14.01 -19.57
CA THR A 618 44.68 -13.02 -18.88
C THR A 618 45.41 -12.44 -17.66
N ILE A 619 45.98 -13.30 -16.81
CA ILE A 619 46.75 -12.90 -15.62
C ILE A 619 47.95 -12.03 -16.04
N ARG A 620 48.75 -12.47 -17.01
CA ARG A 620 49.92 -11.71 -17.50
C ARG A 620 49.52 -10.36 -18.09
N ALA A 621 48.42 -10.28 -18.82
CA ALA A 621 47.91 -9.04 -19.39
C ALA A 621 47.55 -8.02 -18.29
N THR A 622 46.81 -8.47 -17.27
CA THR A 622 46.46 -7.64 -16.11
C THR A 622 47.69 -7.17 -15.35
N MET A 623 48.65 -8.06 -15.07
CA MET A 623 49.88 -7.69 -14.37
C MET A 623 50.77 -6.71 -15.15
N ARG A 624 50.78 -6.79 -16.49
CA ARG A 624 51.44 -5.77 -17.33
C ARG A 624 50.76 -4.41 -17.20
N ALA A 625 49.43 -4.36 -17.16
CA ALA A 625 48.68 -3.12 -16.96
C ALA A 625 48.96 -2.50 -15.58
N VAL A 626 48.98 -3.32 -14.52
CA VAL A 626 49.38 -2.89 -13.17
C VAL A 626 50.78 -2.29 -13.18
N LYS A 627 51.77 -3.00 -13.75
CA LYS A 627 53.15 -2.51 -13.84
C LYS A 627 53.26 -1.17 -14.56
N ARG A 628 52.51 -0.97 -15.66
CA ARG A 628 52.46 0.32 -16.37
C ARG A 628 51.90 1.44 -15.50
N CYS A 629 50.82 1.16 -14.76
CA CYS A 629 50.25 2.14 -13.83
C CYS A 629 51.26 2.51 -12.73
N SER A 630 51.97 1.53 -12.16
CA SER A 630 53.00 1.75 -11.14
C SER A 630 54.16 2.61 -11.68
N GLN A 631 54.63 2.35 -12.89
CA GLN A 631 55.70 3.14 -13.53
C GLN A 631 55.30 4.60 -13.77
N LYS A 632 54.00 4.89 -13.86
CA LYS A 632 53.45 6.24 -14.01
C LYS A 632 53.08 6.89 -12.67
N GLY A 633 53.46 6.29 -11.55
CA GLY A 633 53.18 6.82 -10.21
C GLY A 633 51.70 6.79 -9.81
N ILE A 634 50.90 5.91 -10.42
CA ILE A 634 49.48 5.74 -10.10
C ILE A 634 49.35 4.69 -9.00
N ALA A 635 48.88 5.09 -7.82
CA ALA A 635 48.63 4.17 -6.71
C ALA A 635 47.29 3.42 -6.92
N ILE A 636 47.26 2.10 -6.73
CA ILE A 636 46.09 1.25 -6.92
C ILE A 636 45.67 0.71 -5.55
N ASN A 637 44.55 1.21 -5.04
CA ASN A 637 43.91 0.70 -3.84
C ASN A 637 42.77 -0.24 -4.25
N THR A 638 42.79 -1.48 -3.78
CA THR A 638 41.79 -2.50 -4.13
C THR A 638 40.92 -2.82 -2.93
N PHE A 639 39.61 -2.74 -3.08
CA PHE A 639 38.61 -3.12 -2.09
C PHE A 639 37.93 -4.38 -2.57
N MET A 640 38.12 -5.45 -1.80
CA MET A 640 37.67 -6.78 -2.13
C MET A 640 36.46 -7.16 -1.29
N LEU A 641 35.44 -7.67 -1.97
CA LEU A 641 34.20 -8.13 -1.37
C LEU A 641 34.21 -9.65 -1.37
N ASP A 642 34.49 -10.24 -0.21
CA ASP A 642 34.57 -11.69 0.04
C ASP A 642 35.56 -12.48 -0.86
N ALA A 643 36.72 -12.85 -0.32
CA ALA A 643 37.87 -13.29 -1.11
C ALA A 643 38.22 -14.77 -0.94
N SER A 644 38.26 -15.52 -2.05
CA SER A 644 38.89 -16.84 -2.13
C SER A 644 40.40 -16.77 -1.83
N TYR A 645 40.99 -17.85 -1.32
CA TYR A 645 42.43 -17.89 -0.99
C TYR A 645 43.33 -17.54 -2.20
N TYR A 646 42.96 -18.01 -3.39
CA TYR A 646 43.69 -17.73 -4.63
C TYR A 646 43.61 -16.26 -5.05
N LEU A 647 42.43 -15.64 -4.94
CA LEU A 647 42.23 -14.24 -5.26
C LEU A 647 43.01 -13.33 -4.30
N LYS A 648 43.10 -13.67 -3.00
CA LYS A 648 43.95 -12.96 -2.02
C LYS A 648 45.41 -12.94 -2.46
N ALA A 649 45.97 -14.11 -2.80
CA ALA A 649 47.36 -14.22 -3.24
C ALA A 649 47.64 -13.40 -4.51
N PHE A 650 46.71 -13.39 -5.46
CA PHE A 650 46.82 -12.59 -6.67
C PHE A 650 46.80 -11.08 -6.37
N MET A 651 45.91 -10.63 -5.49
CA MET A 651 45.79 -9.21 -5.14
C MET A 651 46.95 -8.72 -4.28
N ASP A 652 47.49 -9.54 -3.38
CA ASP A 652 48.71 -9.24 -2.65
C ASP A 652 49.91 -9.06 -3.61
N GLN A 653 49.94 -9.81 -4.72
CA GLN A 653 50.95 -9.63 -5.76
C GLN A 653 50.79 -8.28 -6.49
N ILE A 654 49.55 -7.84 -6.76
CA ILE A 654 49.27 -6.51 -7.32
C ILE A 654 49.75 -5.42 -6.36
N ALA A 655 49.39 -5.52 -5.08
CA ALA A 655 49.79 -4.58 -4.04
C ALA A 655 51.31 -4.45 -3.93
N ARG A 656 52.02 -5.58 -3.96
CA ARG A 656 53.49 -5.62 -3.88
C ARG A 656 54.18 -4.95 -5.07
N ILE A 657 53.61 -5.05 -6.28
CA ILE A 657 54.17 -4.42 -7.49
C ILE A 657 53.85 -2.92 -7.56
N ASN A 658 52.67 -2.52 -7.10
CA ASN A 658 52.22 -1.14 -7.18
C ASN A 658 52.61 -0.27 -5.98
N GLY A 659 52.77 -0.87 -4.80
CA GLY A 659 52.89 -0.13 -3.55
C GLY A 659 51.54 0.40 -3.02
N GLY A 660 50.44 0.00 -3.64
CA GLY A 660 49.08 0.28 -3.19
C GLY A 660 48.59 -0.67 -2.09
N ARG A 661 47.34 -0.51 -1.65
CA ARG A 661 46.76 -1.25 -0.53
C ARG A 661 45.62 -2.16 -0.97
N VAL A 662 45.42 -3.26 -0.26
CA VAL A 662 44.29 -4.18 -0.46
C VAL A 662 43.49 -4.22 0.84
N PHE A 663 42.19 -3.99 0.72
CA PHE A 663 41.24 -3.99 1.83
C PHE A 663 40.23 -5.11 1.62
N TYR A 664 40.01 -5.92 2.64
CA TYR A 664 38.99 -6.97 2.65
C TYR A 664 37.80 -6.48 3.46
N THR A 665 36.62 -6.38 2.82
CA THR A 665 35.41 -5.83 3.45
C THR A 665 34.16 -6.60 3.04
N THR A 666 33.07 -6.37 3.76
CA THR A 666 31.72 -6.83 3.38
C THR A 666 30.98 -5.71 2.65
N PRO A 667 29.96 -6.02 1.82
CA PRO A 667 29.18 -5.02 1.09
C PRO A 667 28.67 -3.88 1.99
N ASP A 668 28.18 -4.21 3.18
CA ASP A 668 27.58 -3.24 4.12
C ASP A 668 28.58 -2.23 4.67
N LYS A 669 29.87 -2.60 4.77
CA LYS A 669 30.94 -1.77 5.34
C LYS A 669 31.81 -1.10 4.29
N LEU A 670 31.64 -1.45 3.02
CA LEU A 670 32.44 -0.95 1.89
C LEU A 670 32.49 0.58 1.85
N GLY A 671 31.36 1.25 2.07
CA GLY A 671 31.28 2.71 2.01
C GLY A 671 32.02 3.41 3.13
N GLU A 672 31.95 2.89 4.35
CA GLU A 672 32.64 3.46 5.51
C GLU A 672 34.15 3.45 5.32
N TYR A 673 34.72 2.31 4.91
CA TYR A 673 36.16 2.17 4.72
C TYR A 673 36.69 3.05 3.59
N ILE A 674 36.00 3.10 2.45
CA ILE A 674 36.47 3.87 1.28
C ILE A 674 36.45 5.37 1.57
N LEU A 675 35.38 5.86 2.21
CA LEU A 675 35.26 7.29 2.53
C LEU A 675 36.27 7.72 3.58
N VAL A 676 36.45 6.93 4.65
CA VAL A 676 37.45 7.19 5.68
C VAL A 676 38.86 7.18 5.09
N ASP A 677 39.18 6.20 4.24
CA ASP A 677 40.49 6.09 3.61
C ASP A 677 40.80 7.29 2.70
N TYR A 678 39.83 7.74 1.90
CA TYR A 678 39.99 8.91 1.04
C TYR A 678 40.34 10.17 1.87
N VAL A 679 39.59 10.41 2.95
CA VAL A 679 39.79 11.58 3.83
C VAL A 679 41.12 11.49 4.59
N GLN A 680 41.46 10.32 5.13
CA GLN A 680 42.71 10.11 5.86
C GLN A 680 43.95 10.25 4.96
N HIS A 681 43.87 9.74 3.72
CA HIS A 681 44.98 9.85 2.77
C HIS A 681 45.25 11.31 2.38
N LYS A 682 44.19 12.11 2.24
CA LYS A 682 44.32 13.55 1.97
C LYS A 682 44.97 14.28 3.15
N ARG A 683 44.59 13.97 4.39
CA ARG A 683 45.24 14.51 5.60
C ARG A 683 46.73 14.21 5.67
N LYS A 684 47.14 12.96 5.41
CA LYS A 684 48.55 12.53 5.52
C LYS A 684 49.48 13.16 4.48
N ARG A 685 48.95 13.62 3.34
CA ARG A 685 49.73 14.34 2.32
C ARG A 685 49.76 15.84 2.51
N LEU A 686 48.85 16.40 3.30
CA LEU A 686 48.91 17.79 3.72
C LEU A 686 49.93 17.97 4.86
N GLY A 687 50.09 16.98 5.74
CA GLY A 687 51.06 17.00 6.84
C GLY A 687 52.47 16.47 6.51
N ARG A 688 52.84 16.36 5.23
CA ARG A 688 54.17 15.96 4.76
C ARG A 688 54.66 16.96 3.74
#